data_AF-A0A8H5PT37-F1
#
_entry.id   AF-A0A8H5PT37-F1
#
_cell.length_a   1.000
_cell.length_b   1.000
_cell.length_c   1.000
_cell.angle_alpha   90.00
_cell.angle_beta   90.00
_cell.angle_gamma   90.00
#
_symmetry.space_group_name_H-M   'P 1'
#
loop_
_entity.id
_entity.type
_entity.pdbx_description
1 polymer ?
#
loop_
_entity_poly.entity_id
_entity_poly.type
_entity_poly.pdbx_seq_one_letter_code
_entity_poly.pdbx_strand_id
1 'polypeptide(L)'
;MASSSDAVLTLASTAICVALIAARCLYRLIFRCHIHTTCHRRWRIDDFYMTIAVLPLIGRAVCIILSFTLNPDHTYDPATEAEAQTWGESVQSIDGDRELSHKLLIPARIFYAMFLWCLKLGLLAFYSRFIYVFRWGKPVTDALWWFIIATFIAVFITILAECRPISLMWALNYDDTSKQRRKTFRHSMSANICTAEVACNRAIGNLILMAVCNIIICIALIILPFPMLRHLRLDIKEKLQLGFLFSIGAVLVAITILRLPLILNQSVSQRSRSMWASIEILCGCIVSNTPFFYALAKDMKRQHDDRPERSPSNATNPGDFDFYNLQSLPSSAGVQMPMRSSPDTSKCTVRGAVVAPTSRPSVTSAQLQTSITKNAHQTNPSSNNVETTSPTPTMLEQRVASWLASLPDEYPPSETLSKVSKRKAALPSPPTSDSMEGTTPKRRRLIDLDRTPRAANLPPPSSTSSSASWSESGEGSRSSSPKKQMLRLRLEERGLECRQLNVDIAPPVISSLLDTIQEIGSRIEILPADKKSAILESPLVRGQNTRLWRFAFKEGDDTLPGRVPLPEEIAQICDFARHCHDTNHEEAAWNMEVHHRLLQAILRQPDASTATPLNFTSCTTARPHRRFIPYSSTAKMVDFCLYLNPTDSPALQALGRRTPTLTVNHTDFAPLQLSPIVLSIETKRPGKELDAAQLQMGVWHAAQWAFLRSVIGLTPQPLTAEEEVLRSQKANDVLGQLGFIPGIIVQGHRWLFVFSTLEGNKTVLWTERQFGTTQSILDTYAVVAGIRELARWARDVYVPWFRANVLAGFQPTEVG
;
A
#
# COMPACT_ATOMS: atom_id res chain seq x y z
N MET A 1 30.29 45.51 -20.55
CA MET A 1 29.93 44.20 -19.96
C MET A 1 28.43 44.18 -19.72
N ALA A 2 27.71 43.10 -20.07
CA ALA A 2 26.31 42.97 -19.67
C ALA A 2 26.18 42.87 -18.14
N SER A 3 25.08 43.37 -17.57
CA SER A 3 24.79 43.21 -16.14
C SER A 3 24.80 41.73 -15.78
N SER A 4 25.64 41.34 -14.81
CA SER A 4 25.89 39.94 -14.47
C SER A 4 24.61 39.20 -14.08
N SER A 5 23.63 39.91 -13.49
CA SER A 5 22.31 39.44 -13.07
C SER A 5 21.61 38.51 -14.08
N ASP A 6 21.44 38.96 -15.32
CA ASP A 6 20.53 38.32 -16.28
C ASP A 6 21.18 37.14 -17.00
N ALA A 7 22.48 37.25 -17.26
CA ALA A 7 23.31 36.15 -17.76
C ALA A 7 23.44 35.05 -16.69
N VAL A 8 23.71 35.40 -15.43
CA VAL A 8 23.76 34.46 -14.31
C VAL A 8 22.40 33.79 -14.08
N LEU A 9 21.28 34.53 -14.12
CA LEU A 9 19.94 33.94 -14.01
C LEU A 9 19.65 32.95 -15.14
N THR A 10 20.04 33.27 -16.37
CA THR A 10 19.84 32.40 -17.54
C THR A 10 20.72 31.14 -17.46
N LEU A 11 21.98 31.27 -17.05
CA LEU A 11 22.87 30.14 -16.79
C LEU A 11 22.39 29.27 -15.62
N ALA A 12 22.02 29.86 -14.48
CA ALA A 12 21.59 29.12 -13.29
C ALA A 12 20.28 28.37 -13.52
N SER A 13 19.26 29.02 -14.10
CA SER A 13 18.00 28.36 -14.46
C SER A 13 18.22 27.21 -15.46
N THR A 14 19.08 27.40 -16.45
CA THR A 14 19.49 26.37 -17.40
C THR A 14 20.19 25.20 -16.71
N ALA A 15 21.20 25.47 -15.89
CA ALA A 15 21.98 24.46 -15.18
C ALA A 15 21.12 23.62 -14.22
N ILE A 16 20.20 24.26 -13.47
CA ILE A 16 19.25 23.55 -12.58
C ILE A 16 18.31 22.66 -13.41
N CYS A 17 17.76 23.14 -14.52
CA CYS A 17 16.88 22.35 -15.37
C CYS A 17 17.60 21.17 -16.03
N VAL A 18 18.83 21.37 -16.53
CA VAL A 18 19.67 20.28 -17.04
C VAL A 18 20.00 19.28 -15.94
N ALA A 19 20.36 19.73 -14.74
CA ALA A 19 20.65 18.84 -13.60
C ALA A 19 19.44 17.99 -13.19
N LEU A 20 18.23 18.56 -13.14
CA LEU A 20 17.00 17.82 -12.84
C LEU A 20 16.70 16.74 -13.89
N ILE A 21 16.83 17.06 -15.18
CA ILE A 21 16.62 16.10 -16.28
C ILE A 21 17.73 15.04 -16.29
N ALA A 22 18.99 15.44 -16.12
CA ALA A 22 20.14 14.55 -16.07
C ALA A 22 20.03 13.57 -14.89
N ALA A 23 19.70 14.04 -13.68
CA ALA A 23 19.50 13.18 -12.50
C ALA A 23 18.38 12.17 -12.73
N ARG A 24 17.27 12.59 -13.36
CA ARG A 24 16.16 11.70 -13.76
C ARG A 24 16.61 10.61 -14.73
N CYS A 25 17.31 10.98 -15.81
CA CYS A 25 17.80 10.00 -16.79
C CYS A 25 18.89 9.09 -16.21
N LEU A 26 19.81 9.64 -15.42
CA LEU A 26 20.90 8.91 -14.77
C LEU A 26 20.38 7.89 -13.74
N TYR A 27 19.37 8.25 -12.94
CA TYR A 27 18.71 7.29 -12.04
C TYR A 27 18.10 6.10 -12.79
N ARG A 28 17.52 6.33 -13.98
CA ARG A 28 17.00 5.23 -14.82
C ARG A 28 18.11 4.43 -15.50
N LEU A 29 19.26 5.04 -15.77
CA LEU A 29 20.40 4.41 -16.43
C LEU A 29 21.26 3.56 -15.49
N ILE A 30 21.70 4.10 -14.34
CA ILE A 30 22.73 3.45 -13.48
C ILE A 30 22.29 2.06 -13.01
N PHE A 31 21.24 1.94 -12.19
CA PHE A 31 20.80 0.64 -11.67
C PHE A 31 19.77 -0.06 -12.58
N ARG A 32 19.96 0.13 -13.90
CA ARG A 32 19.57 -0.81 -14.96
C ARG A 32 20.47 -2.07 -14.94
N CYS A 33 21.59 -2.01 -14.23
CA CYS A 33 22.53 -3.12 -14.06
C CYS A 33 22.24 -3.98 -12.82
N HIS A 34 21.88 -5.24 -13.10
CA HIS A 34 22.28 -6.45 -12.37
C HIS A 34 21.71 -6.84 -10.97
N ILE A 35 20.79 -6.08 -10.36
CA ILE A 35 20.12 -6.52 -9.11
C ILE A 35 18.57 -6.47 -9.23
N HIS A 36 17.94 -7.60 -8.90
CA HIS A 36 16.50 -7.91 -8.90
C HIS A 36 15.76 -7.97 -10.25
N THR A 37 14.90 -8.99 -10.39
CA THR A 37 14.15 -9.31 -11.62
C THR A 37 12.77 -8.67 -11.71
N THR A 38 12.33 -7.91 -10.69
CA THR A 38 10.92 -7.55 -10.48
C THR A 38 10.67 -6.08 -10.08
N CYS A 39 11.24 -5.10 -10.80
CA CYS A 39 10.80 -3.69 -10.60
C CYS A 39 10.89 -2.76 -11.82
N HIS A 40 9.78 -2.05 -12.09
CA HIS A 40 9.48 -0.81 -12.85
C HIS A 40 10.44 -0.08 -13.86
N ARG A 41 11.65 -0.56 -14.15
CA ARG A 41 12.77 0.23 -14.70
C ARG A 41 12.96 0.21 -16.23
N ARG A 42 11.88 0.29 -17.01
CA ARG A 42 11.94 0.50 -18.48
C ARG A 42 11.88 2.00 -18.81
N TRP A 43 12.68 2.46 -19.77
CA TRP A 43 12.66 3.84 -20.30
C TRP A 43 11.27 4.15 -20.89
N ARG A 44 10.74 5.34 -20.66
CA ARG A 44 9.36 5.70 -21.01
C ARG A 44 9.26 6.90 -21.96
N ILE A 45 8.08 7.08 -22.55
CA ILE A 45 7.80 8.18 -23.48
C ILE A 45 7.90 9.55 -22.77
N ASP A 46 7.53 9.64 -21.49
CA ASP A 46 7.73 10.85 -20.68
C ASP A 46 9.22 11.17 -20.43
N ASP A 47 10.10 10.16 -20.38
CA ASP A 47 11.55 10.36 -20.28
C ASP A 47 12.18 10.77 -21.61
N PHE A 48 11.66 10.27 -22.73
CA PHE A 48 12.06 10.67 -24.09
C PHE A 48 11.80 12.16 -24.34
N TYR A 49 10.60 12.66 -24.04
CA TYR A 49 10.29 14.09 -24.15
C TYR A 49 11.16 14.97 -23.25
N MET A 50 11.45 14.54 -22.01
CA MET A 50 12.37 15.25 -21.12
C MET A 50 13.82 15.26 -21.64
N THR A 51 14.29 14.14 -22.21
CA THR A 51 15.65 14.05 -22.77
C THR A 51 15.81 14.98 -23.98
N ILE A 52 14.83 15.00 -24.89
CA ILE A 52 14.84 15.90 -26.06
C ILE A 52 14.75 17.38 -25.64
N ALA A 53 14.06 17.70 -24.55
CA ALA A 53 13.95 19.08 -24.04
C ALA A 53 15.30 19.72 -23.66
N VAL A 54 16.35 18.94 -23.39
CA VAL A 54 17.69 19.47 -23.07
C VAL A 54 18.30 20.26 -24.25
N LEU A 55 18.06 19.82 -25.49
CA LEU A 55 18.60 20.47 -26.70
C LEU A 55 18.07 21.91 -26.90
N PRO A 56 16.75 22.18 -26.94
CA PRO A 56 16.25 23.55 -27.02
C PRO A 56 16.54 24.36 -25.75
N LEU A 57 16.63 23.75 -24.56
CA LEU A 57 17.03 24.46 -23.35
C LEU A 57 18.44 25.07 -23.48
N ILE A 58 19.42 24.26 -23.89
CA ILE A 58 20.80 24.72 -24.14
C ILE A 58 20.84 25.69 -25.33
N GLY A 59 20.14 25.38 -26.42
CA GLY A 59 20.06 26.25 -27.60
C GLY A 59 19.55 27.65 -27.27
N ARG A 60 18.49 27.76 -26.45
CA ARG A 60 18.02 29.06 -25.94
C ARG A 60 19.10 29.76 -25.12
N ALA A 61 19.73 29.06 -24.17
CA ALA A 61 20.72 29.65 -23.28
C ALA A 61 21.88 30.26 -24.08
N VAL A 62 22.43 29.53 -25.04
CA VAL A 62 23.49 29.99 -25.95
C VAL A 62 23.03 31.21 -26.76
N CYS A 63 21.88 31.16 -27.43
CA CYS A 63 21.37 32.29 -28.21
C CYS A 63 21.12 33.55 -27.36
N ILE A 64 20.61 33.41 -26.14
CA ILE A 64 20.36 34.55 -25.23
C ILE A 64 21.69 35.13 -24.72
N ILE A 65 22.64 34.30 -24.29
CA ILE A 65 23.93 34.77 -23.78
C ILE A 65 24.70 35.51 -24.88
N LEU A 66 24.78 34.95 -26.08
CA LEU A 66 25.42 35.60 -27.23
C LEU A 66 24.71 36.91 -27.61
N SER A 67 23.38 36.94 -27.57
CA SER A 67 22.60 38.16 -27.84
C SER A 67 22.90 39.27 -26.80
N PHE A 68 23.04 38.94 -25.51
CA PHE A 68 23.44 39.89 -24.47
C PHE A 68 24.92 40.30 -24.52
N THR A 69 25.83 39.48 -25.04
CA THR A 69 27.24 39.89 -25.21
C THR A 69 27.42 40.85 -26.38
N LEU A 70 26.68 40.64 -27.48
CA LEU A 70 26.75 41.47 -28.69
C LEU A 70 25.95 42.79 -28.59
N ASN A 71 24.85 42.82 -27.83
CA ASN A 71 24.05 44.03 -27.59
C ASN A 71 23.55 44.07 -26.13
N PRO A 72 24.37 44.53 -25.16
CA PRO A 72 24.07 44.46 -23.72
C PRO A 72 22.77 45.15 -23.29
N ASP A 73 22.41 46.23 -23.97
CA ASP A 73 21.22 47.04 -23.66
C ASP A 73 20.03 46.76 -24.57
N HIS A 74 20.20 45.90 -25.58
CA HIS A 74 19.20 45.56 -26.60
C HIS A 74 18.55 46.81 -27.25
N THR A 75 19.36 47.83 -27.53
CA THR A 75 18.88 48.95 -28.34
C THR A 75 18.70 48.51 -29.80
N TYR A 76 17.65 49.02 -30.43
CA TYR A 76 17.44 48.92 -31.87
C TYR A 76 18.08 50.09 -32.62
N ASP A 77 18.59 51.10 -31.94
CA ASP A 77 19.13 52.31 -32.57
C ASP A 77 20.56 52.04 -33.11
N PRO A 78 21.00 52.70 -34.19
CA PRO A 78 22.33 52.50 -34.77
C PRO A 78 23.45 52.99 -33.83
N ALA A 79 24.66 52.51 -34.04
CA ALA A 79 25.83 52.92 -33.27
C ALA A 79 26.23 54.37 -33.58
N THR A 80 26.53 55.14 -32.53
CA THR A 80 27.01 56.53 -32.71
C THR A 80 28.51 56.58 -32.95
N GLU A 81 29.00 57.62 -33.63
CA GLU A 81 30.45 57.83 -33.83
C GLU A 81 31.21 57.99 -32.49
N ALA A 82 30.54 58.54 -31.46
CA ALA A 82 31.07 58.62 -30.11
C ALA A 82 31.19 57.24 -29.45
N GLU A 83 30.18 56.37 -29.60
CA GLU A 83 30.25 54.98 -29.14
C GLU A 83 31.42 54.25 -29.81
N ALA A 84 31.50 54.31 -31.15
CA ALA A 84 32.58 53.71 -31.92
C ALA A 84 33.99 54.11 -31.40
N GLN A 85 34.18 55.40 -31.08
CA GLN A 85 35.41 55.90 -30.48
C GLN A 85 35.69 55.35 -29.07
N THR A 86 34.67 55.17 -28.21
CA THR A 86 34.85 54.53 -26.89
C THR A 86 35.16 53.04 -26.92
N TRP A 87 34.64 52.29 -27.90
CA TRP A 87 34.88 50.85 -28.01
C TRP A 87 36.11 50.49 -28.86
N GLY A 88 36.62 51.44 -29.66
CA GLY A 88 37.78 51.22 -30.54
C GLY A 88 37.44 50.47 -31.83
N GLU A 89 36.16 50.39 -32.19
CA GLU A 89 35.64 49.66 -33.35
C GLU A 89 34.97 50.59 -34.37
N SER A 90 34.70 50.08 -35.58
CA SER A 90 33.94 50.84 -36.57
C SER A 90 32.43 50.78 -36.26
N VAL A 91 31.70 51.84 -36.63
CA VAL A 91 30.22 51.90 -36.55
C VAL A 91 29.58 50.66 -37.22
N GLN A 92 30.12 50.23 -38.35
CA GLN A 92 29.65 49.06 -39.10
C GLN A 92 29.86 47.72 -38.37
N SER A 93 30.89 47.61 -37.53
CA SER A 93 31.12 46.44 -36.67
C SER A 93 30.01 46.34 -35.62
N ILE A 94 29.79 47.44 -34.90
CA ILE A 94 28.83 47.52 -33.80
C ILE A 94 27.38 47.36 -34.32
N ASP A 95 27.03 47.95 -35.47
CA ASP A 95 25.72 47.75 -36.11
C ASP A 95 25.52 46.29 -36.56
N GLY A 96 26.57 45.63 -37.06
CA GLY A 96 26.56 44.21 -37.42
C GLY A 96 26.30 43.30 -36.21
N ASP A 97 26.93 43.58 -35.08
CA ASP A 97 26.74 42.85 -33.82
C ASP A 97 25.35 43.11 -33.21
N ARG A 98 24.82 44.34 -33.31
CA ARG A 98 23.42 44.65 -32.95
C ARG A 98 22.43 43.86 -33.83
N GLU A 99 22.66 43.81 -35.14
CA GLU A 99 21.83 43.04 -36.07
C GLU A 99 21.90 41.52 -35.78
N LEU A 100 23.10 40.98 -35.52
CA LEU A 100 23.32 39.57 -35.15
C LEU A 100 22.66 39.23 -33.81
N SER A 101 22.74 40.12 -32.83
CA SER A 101 22.03 39.98 -31.54
C SER A 101 20.52 39.84 -31.76
N HIS A 102 19.92 40.67 -32.60
CA HIS A 102 18.48 40.58 -32.89
C HIS A 102 18.11 39.33 -33.70
N LYS A 103 18.96 38.90 -34.65
CA LYS A 103 18.79 37.61 -35.36
C LYS A 103 18.76 36.43 -34.39
N LEU A 104 19.61 36.42 -33.36
CA LEU A 104 19.66 35.37 -32.32
C LEU A 104 18.39 35.30 -31.45
N LEU A 105 17.59 36.36 -31.37
CA LEU A 105 16.32 36.34 -30.63
C LEU A 105 15.26 35.42 -31.27
N ILE A 106 15.33 35.18 -32.59
CA ILE A 106 14.40 34.29 -33.30
C ILE A 106 14.58 32.82 -32.86
N PRO A 107 15.75 32.17 -32.99
CA PRO A 107 15.94 30.83 -32.46
C PRO A 107 15.76 30.77 -30.94
N ALA A 108 16.13 31.81 -30.18
CA ALA A 108 15.86 31.86 -28.73
C ALA A 108 14.36 31.82 -28.37
N ARG A 109 13.47 32.34 -29.23
CA ARG A 109 12.00 32.24 -29.10
C ARG A 109 11.50 30.86 -29.53
N ILE A 110 12.01 30.31 -30.63
CA ILE A 110 11.66 28.96 -31.11
C ILE A 110 12.03 27.90 -30.06
N PHE A 111 13.27 27.93 -29.58
CA PHE A 111 13.76 27.01 -28.56
C PHE A 111 13.01 27.15 -27.22
N TYR A 112 12.63 28.37 -26.82
CA TYR A 112 11.76 28.60 -25.66
C TYR A 112 10.40 27.89 -25.81
N ALA A 113 9.73 28.04 -26.95
CA ALA A 113 8.48 27.36 -27.23
C ALA A 113 8.66 25.83 -27.29
N MET A 114 9.69 25.33 -27.98
CA MET A 114 10.00 23.89 -28.04
C MET A 114 10.17 23.29 -26.64
N PHE A 115 10.96 23.93 -25.77
CA PHE A 115 11.16 23.47 -24.40
C PHE A 115 9.84 23.38 -23.63
N LEU A 116 9.07 24.47 -23.57
CA LEU A 116 7.81 24.52 -22.81
C LEU A 116 6.74 23.56 -23.35
N TRP A 117 6.76 23.20 -24.63
CA TRP A 117 5.87 22.19 -25.21
C TRP A 117 6.37 20.75 -25.00
N CYS A 118 7.69 20.49 -25.03
CA CYS A 118 8.24 19.20 -24.62
C CYS A 118 7.91 18.87 -23.16
N LEU A 119 7.94 19.85 -22.24
CA LEU A 119 7.52 19.64 -20.85
C LEU A 119 6.03 19.25 -20.75
N LYS A 120 5.15 19.90 -21.52
CA LYS A 120 3.71 19.62 -21.58
C LYS A 120 3.43 18.21 -22.13
N LEU A 121 4.13 17.81 -23.20
CA LEU A 121 4.03 16.46 -23.77
C LEU A 121 4.54 15.38 -22.80
N GLY A 122 5.65 15.63 -22.09
CA GLY A 122 6.16 14.74 -21.06
C GLY A 122 5.18 14.57 -19.88
N LEU A 123 4.53 15.66 -19.45
CA LEU A 123 3.52 15.62 -18.39
C LEU A 123 2.23 14.90 -18.83
N LEU A 124 1.76 15.13 -20.05
CA LEU A 124 0.63 14.39 -20.64
C LEU A 124 0.95 12.89 -20.76
N ALA A 125 2.16 12.55 -21.23
CA ALA A 125 2.62 11.16 -21.31
C ALA A 125 2.66 10.49 -19.93
N PHE A 126 3.05 11.20 -18.87
CA PHE A 126 2.99 10.72 -17.49
C PHE A 126 1.53 10.48 -17.01
N TYR A 127 0.61 11.42 -17.26
CA TYR A 127 -0.80 11.27 -16.85
C TYR A 127 -1.55 10.19 -17.62
N SER A 128 -1.24 9.98 -18.91
CA SER A 128 -1.90 8.97 -19.76
C SER A 128 -1.89 7.56 -19.14
N ARG A 129 -0.77 7.20 -18.47
CA ARG A 129 -0.57 5.93 -17.75
C ARG A 129 -1.67 5.62 -16.73
N PHE A 130 -2.22 6.64 -16.06
CA PHE A 130 -3.26 6.49 -15.05
C PHE A 130 -4.66 6.60 -15.64
N ILE A 131 -4.79 7.33 -16.75
CA ILE A 131 -6.07 7.75 -17.33
C ILE A 131 -6.57 6.77 -18.39
N TYR A 132 -5.69 6.04 -19.09
CA TYR A 132 -6.05 4.94 -20.01
C TYR A 132 -6.82 3.78 -19.35
N VAL A 133 -6.90 3.74 -18.01
CA VAL A 133 -7.74 2.79 -17.26
C VAL A 133 -9.25 3.10 -17.43
N PHE A 134 -9.60 4.34 -17.78
CA PHE A 134 -10.99 4.76 -18.01
C PHE A 134 -11.34 4.74 -19.50
N ARG A 135 -12.57 4.31 -19.85
CA ARG A 135 -13.04 4.19 -21.24
C ARG A 135 -12.99 5.52 -22.03
N TRP A 136 -13.14 6.66 -21.34
CA TRP A 136 -13.03 8.01 -21.90
C TRP A 136 -11.60 8.57 -21.92
N GLY A 137 -10.67 7.95 -21.18
CA GLY A 137 -9.36 8.52 -20.90
C GLY A 137 -8.41 8.51 -22.09
N LYS A 138 -8.45 7.46 -22.93
CA LYS A 138 -7.66 7.42 -24.16
C LYS A 138 -8.04 8.55 -25.15
N PRO A 139 -9.29 8.67 -25.64
CA PRO A 139 -9.63 9.72 -26.62
C PRO A 139 -9.40 11.14 -26.10
N VAL A 140 -9.60 11.41 -24.80
CA VAL A 140 -9.27 12.72 -24.21
C VAL A 140 -7.76 12.99 -24.21
N THR A 141 -6.93 11.98 -23.91
CA THR A 141 -5.46 12.12 -23.99
C THR A 141 -4.99 12.34 -25.43
N ASP A 142 -5.51 11.54 -26.38
CA ASP A 142 -5.16 11.64 -27.79
C ASP A 142 -5.55 13.02 -28.37
N ALA A 143 -6.73 13.54 -28.00
CA ALA A 143 -7.17 14.89 -28.37
C ALA A 143 -6.29 15.99 -27.76
N LEU A 144 -5.91 15.87 -26.48
CA LEU A 144 -4.98 16.82 -25.84
C LEU A 144 -3.59 16.77 -26.46
N TRP A 145 -3.11 15.61 -26.89
CA TRP A 145 -1.83 15.48 -27.59
C TRP A 145 -1.85 16.26 -28.91
N TRP A 146 -2.88 16.06 -29.75
CA TRP A 146 -3.06 16.83 -30.99
C TRP A 146 -3.22 18.33 -30.75
N PHE A 147 -3.92 18.74 -29.70
CA PHE A 147 -4.06 20.15 -29.33
C PHE A 147 -2.72 20.80 -28.94
N ILE A 148 -1.85 20.07 -28.22
CA ILE A 148 -0.50 20.54 -27.87
C ILE A 148 0.36 20.69 -29.13
N ILE A 149 0.28 19.76 -30.09
CA ILE A 149 1.01 19.87 -31.37
C ILE A 149 0.47 21.02 -32.23
N ALA A 150 -0.85 21.18 -32.35
CA ALA A 150 -1.46 22.26 -33.14
C ALA A 150 -1.12 23.65 -32.59
N THR A 151 -1.15 23.83 -31.25
CA THR A 151 -0.75 25.09 -30.61
C THR A 151 0.74 25.38 -30.73
N PHE A 152 1.62 24.36 -30.72
CA PHE A 152 3.04 24.55 -31.03
C PHE A 152 3.23 25.10 -32.45
N ILE A 153 2.56 24.50 -33.43
CA ILE A 153 2.64 24.91 -34.84
C ILE A 153 2.13 26.35 -35.00
N ALA A 154 1.03 26.73 -34.35
CA ALA A 154 0.50 28.10 -34.39
C ALA A 154 1.49 29.13 -33.80
N VAL A 155 2.12 28.83 -32.66
CA VAL A 155 3.15 29.70 -32.07
C VAL A 155 4.40 29.76 -32.96
N PHE A 156 4.87 28.62 -33.48
CA PHE A 156 6.04 28.56 -34.37
C PHE A 156 5.84 29.36 -35.66
N ILE A 157 4.68 29.22 -36.32
CA ILE A 157 4.32 30.04 -37.49
C ILE A 157 4.30 31.52 -37.11
N THR A 158 3.76 31.88 -35.95
CA THR A 158 3.69 33.29 -35.52
C THR A 158 5.07 33.86 -35.27
N ILE A 159 6.01 33.14 -34.64
CA ILE A 159 7.41 33.59 -34.45
C ILE A 159 8.09 33.95 -35.78
N LEU A 160 7.78 33.24 -36.88
CA LEU A 160 8.39 33.46 -38.19
C LEU A 160 7.61 34.45 -39.08
N ALA A 161 6.29 34.55 -38.90
CA ALA A 161 5.39 35.27 -39.81
C ALA A 161 4.90 36.62 -39.29
N GLU A 162 5.29 37.01 -38.07
CA GLU A 162 4.87 38.26 -37.40
C GLU A 162 5.29 39.50 -38.20
N CYS A 163 6.53 39.54 -38.71
CA CYS A 163 7.02 40.62 -39.57
C CYS A 163 7.19 40.13 -41.03
N ARG A 164 6.77 40.96 -41.99
CA ARG A 164 6.80 40.63 -43.42
C ARG A 164 7.35 41.82 -44.23
N PRO A 165 8.55 41.72 -44.85
CA PRO A 165 9.49 40.60 -44.78
C PRO A 165 10.06 40.38 -43.36
N ILE A 166 10.55 39.16 -43.10
CA ILE A 166 11.06 38.76 -41.77
C ILE A 166 12.27 39.59 -41.31
N SER A 167 13.02 40.19 -42.25
CA SER A 167 14.16 41.08 -41.97
C SER A 167 13.79 42.31 -41.12
N LEU A 168 12.54 42.76 -41.16
CA LEU A 168 12.04 43.84 -40.30
C LEU A 168 12.06 43.49 -38.80
N MET A 169 12.25 42.21 -38.43
CA MET A 169 12.33 41.79 -37.03
C MET A 169 13.67 42.13 -36.37
N TRP A 170 14.73 42.31 -37.17
CA TRP A 170 16.10 42.58 -36.68
C TRP A 170 16.71 43.87 -37.24
N ALA A 171 16.02 44.57 -38.14
CA ALA A 171 16.42 45.87 -38.65
C ALA A 171 16.57 46.91 -37.53
N LEU A 172 17.58 47.78 -37.65
CA LEU A 172 17.85 48.88 -36.73
C LEU A 172 16.95 50.10 -37.04
N ASN A 173 16.61 50.85 -36.00
CA ASN A 173 15.91 52.14 -36.06
C ASN A 173 16.85 53.23 -36.60
N TYR A 174 17.23 53.17 -37.88
CA TYR A 174 17.97 54.27 -38.49
C TYR A 174 17.11 55.55 -38.46
N ASP A 175 17.50 56.54 -37.64
CA ASP A 175 16.63 57.67 -37.31
C ASP A 175 16.22 58.48 -38.56
N ASP A 176 15.00 59.01 -38.53
CA ASP A 176 14.19 59.16 -39.74
C ASP A 176 14.53 60.41 -40.57
N THR A 177 15.70 60.37 -41.20
CA THR A 177 16.06 61.22 -42.35
C THR A 177 15.06 61.10 -43.52
N SER A 178 14.16 60.10 -43.54
CA SER A 178 13.03 60.07 -44.47
C SER A 178 11.87 61.00 -44.08
N LYS A 179 11.97 61.80 -42.99
CA LYS A 179 11.25 63.09 -42.90
C LYS A 179 11.64 64.04 -44.04
N GLN A 180 12.91 64.02 -44.48
CA GLN A 180 13.41 64.88 -45.56
C GLN A 180 13.14 64.28 -46.96
N ARG A 181 13.19 62.94 -47.10
CA ARG A 181 12.93 62.26 -48.39
C ARG A 181 11.43 62.15 -48.77
N ARG A 182 10.52 62.76 -48.01
CA ARG A 182 9.04 62.66 -48.18
C ARG A 182 8.35 63.88 -48.79
N LYS A 183 9.07 64.79 -49.46
CA LYS A 183 8.49 65.97 -50.12
C LYS A 183 8.14 65.79 -51.61
N THR A 184 8.65 64.76 -52.27
CA THR A 184 8.63 64.63 -53.76
C THR A 184 7.82 63.47 -54.33
N PHE A 185 7.11 62.69 -53.51
CA PHE A 185 6.10 61.74 -54.00
C PHE A 185 4.77 61.94 -53.24
N ARG A 186 3.72 62.33 -53.96
CA ARG A 186 2.41 62.71 -53.44
C ARG A 186 1.33 61.80 -54.05
N HIS A 187 0.21 61.64 -53.36
CA HIS A 187 -0.98 60.86 -53.77
C HIS A 187 -0.81 59.33 -53.83
N SER A 188 -0.98 58.68 -52.67
CA SER A 188 -2.14 57.78 -52.53
C SER A 188 -2.60 57.67 -51.08
N MET A 189 -3.79 57.13 -50.87
CA MET A 189 -4.50 57.04 -49.60
C MET A 189 -3.98 55.89 -48.72
N SER A 190 -3.17 56.21 -47.70
CA SER A 190 -3.26 55.64 -46.32
C SER A 190 -2.12 56.13 -45.43
N ALA A 191 -2.33 57.20 -44.68
CA ALA A 191 -1.31 57.77 -43.77
C ALA A 191 -1.13 57.01 -42.45
N ASN A 192 -2.00 56.02 -42.15
CA ASN A 192 -2.05 55.35 -40.85
C ASN A 192 -1.24 54.04 -40.78
N ILE A 193 -0.60 53.61 -41.88
CA ILE A 193 0.11 52.31 -41.94
C ILE A 193 1.58 52.43 -41.51
N CYS A 194 2.28 53.48 -41.91
CA CYS A 194 3.76 53.55 -41.76
C CYS A 194 4.29 53.75 -40.34
N THR A 195 3.43 54.04 -39.35
CA THR A 195 3.82 54.02 -37.93
C THR A 195 3.70 52.62 -37.30
N ALA A 196 3.11 51.64 -37.99
CA ALA A 196 2.96 50.28 -37.50
C ALA A 196 4.16 49.37 -37.89
N GLU A 197 4.90 49.70 -38.95
CA GLU A 197 5.93 48.81 -39.53
C GLU A 197 7.06 48.48 -38.53
N VAL A 198 7.50 49.46 -37.74
CA VAL A 198 8.55 49.28 -36.71
C VAL A 198 7.99 48.76 -35.37
N ALA A 199 6.67 48.73 -35.18
CA ALA A 199 6.08 48.13 -33.97
C ALA A 199 6.21 46.60 -33.94
N CYS A 200 6.48 45.96 -35.09
CA CYS A 200 6.51 44.52 -35.24
C CYS A 200 7.65 43.81 -34.49
N ASN A 201 8.85 44.41 -34.44
CA ASN A 201 10.02 43.82 -33.78
C ASN A 201 9.77 43.50 -32.28
N ARG A 202 8.84 44.23 -31.65
CA ARG A 202 8.36 44.05 -30.28
C ARG A 202 7.60 42.74 -30.05
N ALA A 203 7.23 41.99 -31.09
CA ALA A 203 6.72 40.62 -31.05
C ALA A 203 5.52 40.38 -30.11
N ILE A 204 4.55 41.30 -30.13
CA ILE A 204 3.42 41.33 -29.21
C ILE A 204 2.36 40.26 -29.56
N GLY A 205 2.15 39.97 -30.84
CA GLY A 205 1.19 38.96 -31.30
C GLY A 205 1.63 37.55 -30.93
N ASN A 206 2.91 37.24 -31.19
CA ASN A 206 3.55 36.00 -30.73
C ASN A 206 3.47 35.86 -29.20
N LEU A 207 3.78 36.93 -28.45
CA LEU A 207 3.71 36.91 -26.99
C LEU A 207 2.30 36.57 -26.48
N ILE A 208 1.26 37.23 -27.01
CA ILE A 208 -0.13 36.99 -26.62
C ILE A 208 -0.54 35.55 -26.97
N LEU A 209 -0.25 35.09 -28.19
CA LEU A 209 -0.60 33.73 -28.61
C LEU A 209 0.10 32.66 -27.75
N MET A 210 1.40 32.83 -27.50
CA MET A 210 2.18 31.94 -26.63
C MET A 210 1.54 31.89 -25.23
N ALA A 211 1.25 33.04 -24.62
CA ALA A 211 0.66 33.12 -23.29
C ALA A 211 -0.74 32.46 -23.24
N VAL A 212 -1.62 32.74 -24.21
CA VAL A 212 -2.97 32.16 -24.28
C VAL A 212 -2.91 30.64 -24.48
N CYS A 213 -2.12 30.14 -25.43
CA CYS A 213 -1.95 28.69 -25.63
C CYS A 213 -1.36 28.02 -24.39
N ASN A 214 -0.36 28.63 -23.75
CA ASN A 214 0.28 28.14 -22.53
C ASN A 214 -0.74 28.02 -21.37
N ILE A 215 -1.54 29.06 -21.13
CA ILE A 215 -2.61 29.07 -20.11
C ILE A 215 -3.64 27.95 -20.39
N ILE A 216 -4.16 27.85 -21.62
CA ILE A 216 -5.19 26.86 -21.97
C ILE A 216 -4.67 25.42 -21.78
N ILE A 217 -3.46 25.11 -22.25
CA ILE A 217 -2.88 23.77 -22.08
C ILE A 217 -2.63 23.46 -20.60
N CYS A 218 -2.10 24.40 -19.83
CA CYS A 218 -1.83 24.19 -18.41
C CYS A 218 -3.13 23.98 -17.61
N ILE A 219 -4.19 24.74 -17.89
CA ILE A 219 -5.54 24.50 -17.32
C ILE A 219 -6.04 23.10 -17.70
N ALA A 220 -5.93 22.69 -18.97
CA ALA A 220 -6.37 21.37 -19.41
C ALA A 220 -5.60 20.24 -18.71
N LEU A 221 -4.27 20.35 -18.58
CA LEU A 221 -3.42 19.37 -17.88
C LEU A 221 -3.65 19.35 -16.36
N ILE A 222 -4.06 20.46 -15.76
CA ILE A 222 -4.48 20.54 -14.35
C ILE A 222 -5.85 19.88 -14.13
N ILE A 223 -6.82 20.10 -15.04
CA ILE A 223 -8.17 19.51 -14.96
C ILE A 223 -8.14 17.99 -15.18
N LEU A 224 -7.35 17.52 -16.15
CA LEU A 224 -7.25 16.13 -16.60
C LEU A 224 -7.20 15.07 -15.47
N PRO A 225 -6.41 15.20 -14.39
CA PRO A 225 -6.39 14.24 -13.27
C PRO A 225 -7.55 14.37 -12.26
N PHE A 226 -8.28 15.49 -12.15
CA PHE A 226 -9.29 15.68 -11.09
C PHE A 226 -10.46 14.69 -11.11
N PRO A 227 -11.01 14.25 -12.27
CA PRO A 227 -12.04 13.21 -12.31
C PRO A 227 -11.56 11.90 -11.66
N MET A 228 -10.29 11.51 -11.87
CA MET A 228 -9.69 10.34 -11.21
C MET A 228 -9.62 10.54 -9.69
N LEU A 229 -9.23 11.73 -9.22
CA LEU A 229 -9.18 12.07 -7.78
C LEU A 229 -10.56 12.06 -7.09
N ARG A 230 -11.66 12.28 -7.82
CA ARG A 230 -13.03 12.14 -7.28
C ARG A 230 -13.46 10.68 -7.10
N HIS A 231 -12.92 9.75 -7.88
CA HIS A 231 -13.23 8.32 -7.77
C HIS A 231 -12.26 7.54 -6.87
N LEU A 232 -11.10 8.10 -6.54
CA LEU A 232 -10.16 7.56 -5.55
C LEU A 232 -10.48 8.08 -4.14
N ARG A 233 -10.91 7.20 -3.22
CA ARG A 233 -11.00 7.51 -1.78
C ARG A 233 -9.62 7.48 -1.12
N LEU A 234 -8.75 8.43 -1.50
CA LEU A 234 -7.50 8.72 -0.80
C LEU A 234 -7.79 9.31 0.58
N ASP A 235 -6.94 9.00 1.56
CA ASP A 235 -6.95 9.66 2.88
C ASP A 235 -6.75 11.18 2.73
N ILE A 236 -7.30 11.96 3.66
CA ILE A 236 -7.28 13.43 3.63
C ILE A 236 -5.83 13.95 3.57
N LYS A 237 -4.87 13.27 4.22
CA LYS A 237 -3.44 13.66 4.17
C LYS A 237 -2.81 13.42 2.80
N GLU A 238 -3.01 12.25 2.19
CA GLU A 238 -2.52 12.00 0.82
C GLU A 238 -3.23 12.87 -0.21
N LYS A 239 -4.53 13.15 -0.01
CA LYS A 239 -5.32 14.06 -0.85
C LYS A 239 -4.86 15.52 -0.71
N LEU A 240 -4.42 15.95 0.47
CA LEU A 240 -3.77 17.25 0.69
C LEU A 240 -2.39 17.32 0.05
N GLN A 241 -1.54 16.30 0.20
CA GLN A 241 -0.21 16.25 -0.42
C GLN A 241 -0.30 16.25 -1.95
N LEU A 242 -1.20 15.46 -2.52
CA LEU A 242 -1.44 15.42 -3.96
C LEU A 242 -2.15 16.68 -4.46
N GLY A 243 -3.05 17.27 -3.66
CA GLY A 243 -3.65 18.58 -3.93
C GLY A 243 -2.63 19.71 -3.92
N PHE A 244 -1.67 19.69 -3.00
CA PHE A 244 -0.54 20.63 -2.94
C PHE A 244 0.36 20.49 -4.18
N LEU A 245 0.66 19.25 -4.60
CA LEU A 245 1.39 18.99 -5.85
C LEU A 245 0.71 19.60 -7.09
N PHE A 246 -0.63 19.52 -7.18
CA PHE A 246 -1.39 20.21 -8.23
C PHE A 246 -1.50 21.73 -8.02
N SER A 247 -1.51 22.20 -6.76
CA SER A 247 -1.55 23.62 -6.42
C SER A 247 -0.32 24.37 -6.92
N ILE A 248 0.88 23.77 -6.90
CA ILE A 248 2.08 24.39 -7.47
C ILE A 248 1.87 24.71 -8.95
N GLY A 249 1.29 23.77 -9.72
CA GLY A 249 0.93 24.00 -11.13
C GLY A 249 -0.09 25.13 -11.31
N ALA A 250 -1.12 25.19 -10.46
CA ALA A 250 -2.13 26.26 -10.49
C ALA A 250 -1.54 27.65 -10.18
N VAL A 251 -0.59 27.74 -9.24
CA VAL A 251 0.13 28.99 -8.91
C VAL A 251 0.92 29.52 -10.11
N LEU A 252 1.56 28.65 -10.91
CA LEU A 252 2.26 29.09 -12.12
C LEU A 252 1.31 29.63 -13.20
N VAL A 253 0.12 29.03 -13.34
CA VAL A 253 -0.92 29.56 -14.23
C VAL A 253 -1.41 30.92 -13.75
N ALA A 254 -1.63 31.09 -12.44
CA ALA A 254 -2.02 32.38 -11.85
C ALA A 254 -0.95 33.47 -12.07
N ILE A 255 0.34 33.16 -11.85
CA ILE A 255 1.45 34.07 -12.14
C ILE A 255 1.49 34.46 -13.63
N THR A 256 1.28 33.49 -14.54
CA THR A 256 1.25 33.75 -15.99
C THR A 256 0.07 34.65 -16.39
N ILE A 257 -1.11 34.48 -15.77
CA ILE A 257 -2.28 35.34 -15.97
C ILE A 257 -2.01 36.75 -15.45
N LEU A 258 -1.51 36.91 -14.22
CA LEU A 258 -1.21 38.22 -13.61
C LEU A 258 -0.10 38.97 -14.36
N ARG A 259 0.83 38.25 -14.99
CA ARG A 259 1.88 38.81 -15.85
C ARG A 259 1.35 39.34 -17.18
N LEU A 260 0.24 38.82 -17.72
CA LEU A 260 -0.23 39.19 -19.06
C LEU A 260 -0.63 40.69 -19.18
N PRO A 261 -1.44 41.29 -18.27
CA PRO A 261 -1.70 42.73 -18.30
C PRO A 261 -0.44 43.59 -18.15
N LEU A 262 0.51 43.15 -17.32
CA LEU A 262 1.76 43.89 -17.07
C LEU A 262 2.63 44.02 -18.32
N ILE A 263 2.59 43.07 -19.25
CA ILE A 263 3.34 43.18 -20.51
C ILE A 263 2.59 44.01 -21.57
N LEU A 264 1.25 44.04 -21.51
CA LEU A 264 0.44 44.86 -22.43
C LEU A 264 0.56 46.36 -22.14
N ASN A 265 0.86 46.76 -20.90
CA ASN A 265 0.95 48.16 -20.49
C ASN A 265 2.29 48.87 -20.89
N GLN A 266 2.70 48.65 -22.13
CA GLN A 266 3.71 49.39 -22.93
C GLN A 266 5.17 49.54 -22.45
N SER A 267 5.58 49.14 -21.25
CA SER A 267 6.93 49.45 -20.71
C SER A 267 7.93 48.29 -20.54
N VAL A 268 7.55 47.03 -20.82
CA VAL A 268 8.40 45.86 -20.47
C VAL A 268 9.58 45.68 -21.44
N SER A 269 10.77 46.03 -20.96
CA SER A 269 12.08 45.89 -21.63
C SER A 269 12.39 44.44 -22.09
N GLN A 270 13.24 44.30 -23.10
CA GLN A 270 13.69 42.99 -23.59
C GLN A 270 14.42 42.17 -22.50
N ARG A 271 15.19 42.85 -21.62
CA ARG A 271 15.83 42.26 -20.44
C ARG A 271 14.81 41.61 -19.51
N SER A 272 13.77 42.36 -19.11
CA SER A 272 12.67 41.85 -18.28
C SER A 272 11.92 40.68 -18.94
N ARG A 273 11.69 40.71 -20.26
CA ARG A 273 11.03 39.60 -20.99
C ARG A 273 11.83 38.31 -20.90
N SER A 274 13.17 38.39 -21.03
CA SER A 274 14.04 37.21 -20.92
C SER A 274 14.11 36.67 -19.49
N MET A 275 14.23 37.56 -18.49
CA MET A 275 14.15 37.22 -17.06
C MET A 275 12.89 36.39 -16.73
N TRP A 276 11.71 36.88 -17.10
CA TRP A 276 10.45 36.16 -16.89
C TRP A 276 10.39 34.81 -17.62
N ALA A 277 10.92 34.73 -18.84
CA ALA A 277 10.97 33.47 -19.59
C ALA A 277 11.91 32.44 -18.93
N SER A 278 13.02 32.87 -18.34
CA SER A 278 13.93 31.99 -17.58
C SER A 278 13.33 31.52 -16.25
N ILE A 279 12.52 32.36 -15.58
CA ILE A 279 11.71 31.95 -14.41
C ILE A 279 10.65 30.90 -14.82
N GLU A 280 9.96 31.12 -15.94
CA GLU A 280 8.93 30.20 -16.45
C GLU A 280 9.50 28.84 -16.88
N ILE A 281 10.68 28.83 -17.50
CA ILE A 281 11.48 27.62 -17.76
C ILE A 281 11.74 26.84 -16.46
N LEU A 282 12.29 27.52 -15.45
CA LEU A 282 12.69 26.89 -14.20
C LEU A 282 11.49 26.28 -13.46
N CYS A 283 10.43 27.08 -13.29
CA CYS A 283 9.23 26.65 -12.60
C CYS A 283 8.50 25.53 -13.36
N GLY A 284 8.41 25.63 -14.69
CA GLY A 284 7.83 24.58 -15.54
C GLY A 284 8.58 23.26 -15.44
N CYS A 285 9.92 23.30 -15.47
CA CYS A 285 10.78 22.11 -15.39
C CYS A 285 10.67 21.42 -14.01
N ILE A 286 10.58 22.20 -12.93
CA ILE A 286 10.32 21.69 -11.58
C ILE A 286 8.97 20.98 -11.55
N VAL A 287 7.88 21.64 -11.97
CA VAL A 287 6.53 21.05 -11.94
C VAL A 287 6.43 19.78 -12.79
N SER A 288 7.03 19.75 -13.99
CA SER A 288 6.97 18.58 -14.86
C SER A 288 7.80 17.38 -14.35
N ASN A 289 8.77 17.59 -13.46
CA ASN A 289 9.59 16.53 -12.87
C ASN A 289 9.24 16.18 -11.42
N THR A 290 8.49 17.02 -10.71
CA THR A 290 8.08 16.74 -9.33
C THR A 290 7.32 15.42 -9.17
N PRO A 291 6.39 15.01 -10.08
CA PRO A 291 5.74 13.70 -9.99
C PRO A 291 6.70 12.50 -10.10
N PHE A 292 7.84 12.66 -10.79
CA PHE A 292 8.88 11.63 -10.85
C PHE A 292 9.68 11.58 -9.54
N PHE A 293 10.15 12.73 -9.05
CA PHE A 293 10.93 12.79 -7.80
C PHE A 293 10.10 12.43 -6.55
N TYR A 294 8.79 12.76 -6.53
CA TYR A 294 7.87 12.34 -5.46
C TYR A 294 7.67 10.82 -5.45
N ALA A 295 7.49 10.19 -6.61
CA ALA A 295 7.42 8.74 -6.72
C ALA A 295 8.74 8.08 -6.28
N LEU A 296 9.88 8.62 -6.73
CA LEU A 296 11.21 8.17 -6.32
C LEU A 296 11.42 8.25 -4.80
N ALA A 297 11.05 9.37 -4.17
CA ALA A 297 11.17 9.51 -2.72
C ALA A 297 10.30 8.50 -1.95
N LYS A 298 9.08 8.22 -2.43
CA LYS A 298 8.18 7.22 -1.83
C LYS A 298 8.70 5.79 -2.01
N ASP A 299 9.32 5.47 -3.14
CA ASP A 299 9.90 4.15 -3.40
C ASP A 299 11.27 3.97 -2.73
N MET A 300 12.10 5.01 -2.60
CA MET A 300 13.33 4.98 -1.77
C MET A 300 13.02 4.76 -0.30
N LYS A 301 11.94 5.39 0.22
CA LYS A 301 11.52 5.15 1.61
C LYS A 301 11.16 3.67 1.84
N ARG A 302 10.38 3.07 0.94
CA ARG A 302 10.06 1.62 0.95
C ARG A 302 11.30 0.74 0.84
N GLN A 303 12.25 1.07 -0.04
CA GLN A 303 13.49 0.30 -0.17
C GLN A 303 14.42 0.38 1.05
N HIS A 304 14.21 1.35 1.95
CA HIS A 304 14.86 1.39 3.25
C HIS A 304 14.15 0.49 4.29
N ASP A 305 12.87 0.21 4.09
CA ASP A 305 12.09 -0.74 4.90
C ASP A 305 12.34 -2.22 4.42
N ASP A 306 12.58 -2.43 3.12
CA ASP A 306 12.71 -3.76 2.47
C ASP A 306 14.14 -4.37 2.47
N ARG A 307 15.02 -4.09 3.44
CA ARG A 307 16.41 -4.62 3.44
C ARG A 307 16.47 -6.02 4.10
N PRO A 308 16.79 -7.11 3.38
CA PRO A 308 16.53 -8.46 3.86
C PRO A 308 17.61 -9.01 4.82
N GLU A 309 17.15 -9.62 5.92
CA GLU A 309 17.96 -10.57 6.69
C GLU A 309 18.14 -11.90 5.93
N ARG A 310 19.14 -12.70 6.33
CA ARG A 310 19.50 -13.95 5.66
C ARG A 310 18.54 -15.08 6.04
N SER A 311 17.86 -15.67 5.04
CA SER A 311 17.06 -16.88 5.22
C SER A 311 17.90 -18.11 5.61
N PRO A 312 17.46 -18.92 6.58
CA PRO A 312 17.81 -20.34 6.65
C PRO A 312 17.18 -21.12 5.47
N SER A 313 17.73 -22.28 5.15
CA SER A 313 17.40 -23.06 3.95
C SER A 313 16.55 -24.32 4.21
N ASN A 314 16.04 -24.90 3.11
CA ASN A 314 15.47 -26.26 2.98
C ASN A 314 14.01 -26.49 3.40
N ALA A 315 13.10 -26.34 2.43
CA ALA A 315 11.98 -27.25 2.22
C ALA A 315 11.64 -27.30 0.72
N THR A 316 11.83 -28.45 0.06
CA THR A 316 11.69 -28.58 -1.39
C THR A 316 10.30 -29.08 -1.78
N ASN A 317 9.61 -28.39 -2.69
CA ASN A 317 8.58 -28.98 -3.55
C ASN A 317 8.41 -28.12 -4.83
N PRO A 318 8.44 -28.70 -6.04
CA PRO A 318 8.39 -27.94 -7.29
C PRO A 318 6.96 -27.71 -7.79
N GLY A 319 6.63 -26.46 -8.09
CA GLY A 319 5.38 -26.05 -8.74
C GLY A 319 5.39 -24.54 -9.02
N ASP A 320 4.79 -24.13 -10.14
CA ASP A 320 4.58 -22.74 -10.59
C ASP A 320 5.79 -21.80 -10.52
N PHE A 321 6.66 -21.89 -11.54
CA PHE A 321 7.62 -20.82 -11.84
C PHE A 321 7.78 -20.57 -13.35
N ASP A 322 6.71 -20.14 -14.03
CA ASP A 322 6.81 -19.40 -15.31
C ASP A 322 5.46 -18.76 -15.75
N PHE A 323 5.21 -17.48 -15.41
CA PHE A 323 4.31 -16.63 -16.23
C PHE A 323 4.39 -15.11 -15.94
N TYR A 324 5.46 -14.43 -16.37
CA TYR A 324 5.47 -12.96 -16.49
C TYR A 324 6.23 -12.47 -17.73
N ASN A 325 5.58 -12.55 -18.89
CA ASN A 325 5.96 -11.75 -20.07
C ASN A 325 4.70 -11.23 -20.78
N LEU A 326 4.75 -10.02 -21.34
CA LEU A 326 3.55 -9.26 -21.72
C LEU A 326 3.37 -9.09 -23.23
N GLN A 327 2.14 -9.38 -23.68
CA GLN A 327 1.45 -8.89 -24.89
C GLN A 327 1.97 -9.33 -26.28
N SER A 328 1.21 -10.24 -26.90
CA SER A 328 0.60 -9.97 -28.22
C SER A 328 -0.65 -10.83 -28.44
N LEU A 329 -1.58 -10.34 -29.27
CA LEU A 329 -2.69 -11.09 -29.89
C LEU A 329 -2.60 -10.85 -31.39
N PRO A 330 -2.97 -11.85 -32.23
CA PRO A 330 -4.24 -11.75 -32.96
C PRO A 330 -5.07 -13.05 -32.92
N SER A 331 -6.08 -13.17 -33.79
CA SER A 331 -7.23 -14.09 -33.67
C SER A 331 -7.46 -14.98 -34.92
N SER A 332 -8.26 -16.05 -34.77
CA SER A 332 -8.72 -17.04 -35.78
C SER A 332 -7.63 -17.98 -36.33
N ALA A 333 -7.88 -19.26 -36.65
CA ALA A 333 -9.03 -20.21 -36.52
C ALA A 333 -8.46 -21.67 -36.62
N GLY A 334 -9.16 -22.80 -36.46
CA GLY A 334 -10.58 -23.14 -36.24
C GLY A 334 -10.97 -24.41 -37.05
N VAL A 335 -12.13 -25.06 -36.76
CA VAL A 335 -12.63 -26.32 -37.42
C VAL A 335 -11.80 -27.58 -37.01
N GLN A 336 -12.29 -28.81 -36.73
CA GLN A 336 -13.60 -29.50 -36.83
C GLN A 336 -13.80 -30.54 -35.69
N MET A 337 -15.00 -31.14 -35.55
CA MET A 337 -15.33 -32.32 -34.71
C MET A 337 -15.78 -33.51 -35.58
N PRO A 338 -15.62 -34.78 -35.14
CA PRO A 338 -16.72 -35.59 -34.55
C PRO A 338 -16.32 -36.34 -33.25
N MET A 339 -17.23 -36.68 -32.31
CA MET A 339 -17.97 -37.98 -32.18
C MET A 339 -17.14 -39.25 -32.47
N ARG A 340 -17.16 -40.36 -31.71
CA ARG A 340 -18.05 -40.99 -30.68
C ARG A 340 -17.21 -42.06 -29.91
N SER A 341 -17.60 -42.89 -28.92
CA SER A 341 -18.82 -43.15 -28.10
C SER A 341 -18.46 -44.10 -26.91
N SER A 342 -19.30 -44.20 -25.88
CA SER A 342 -19.36 -45.33 -24.89
C SER A 342 -20.26 -46.49 -25.42
N PRO A 343 -20.34 -47.69 -24.80
CA PRO A 343 -19.71 -48.22 -23.58
C PRO A 343 -18.61 -49.29 -23.94
N ASP A 344 -18.15 -50.28 -23.16
CA ASP A 344 -18.83 -51.19 -22.22
C ASP A 344 -17.91 -52.00 -21.28
N THR A 345 -18.52 -52.86 -20.46
CA THR A 345 -17.94 -53.69 -19.38
C THR A 345 -16.89 -54.73 -19.81
N SER A 346 -16.02 -55.14 -18.87
CA SER A 346 -15.75 -56.57 -18.59
C SER A 346 -14.94 -56.80 -17.30
N LYS A 347 -15.13 -57.99 -16.70
CA LYS A 347 -14.38 -58.50 -15.53
C LYS A 347 -13.23 -59.39 -16.00
N CYS A 348 -12.21 -59.58 -15.16
CA CYS A 348 -11.53 -60.89 -15.07
C CYS A 348 -11.03 -61.15 -13.64
N THR A 349 -10.78 -62.40 -13.28
CA THR A 349 -10.51 -62.83 -11.89
C THR A 349 -9.64 -64.08 -11.87
N VAL A 350 -8.63 -64.13 -10.99
CA VAL A 350 -7.85 -65.34 -10.65
C VAL A 350 -7.70 -65.42 -9.12
N ARG A 351 -7.54 -66.65 -8.58
CA ARG A 351 -7.66 -67.02 -7.15
C ARG A 351 -6.38 -67.65 -6.57
N GLY A 352 -6.26 -67.63 -5.23
CA GLY A 352 -5.32 -68.42 -4.40
C GLY A 352 -4.81 -67.56 -3.22
N ALA A 353 -5.14 -67.73 -1.92
CA ALA A 353 -5.38 -68.89 -1.03
C ALA A 353 -4.10 -69.63 -0.59
N VAL A 354 -3.90 -70.07 0.67
CA VAL A 354 -4.75 -70.02 1.91
C VAL A 354 -4.18 -69.00 2.95
N VAL A 355 -3.96 -69.15 4.28
CA VAL A 355 -4.08 -70.19 5.36
C VAL A 355 -4.39 -69.47 6.71
N ALA A 356 -5.10 -70.11 7.67
CA ALA A 356 -5.29 -69.70 9.09
C ALA A 356 -5.73 -70.93 9.95
N PRO A 357 -6.04 -70.90 11.28
CA PRO A 357 -5.98 -69.84 12.32
C PRO A 357 -5.42 -70.32 13.72
N THR A 358 -5.85 -69.67 14.83
CA THR A 358 -5.68 -70.02 16.29
C THR A 358 -4.35 -69.60 16.97
N SER A 359 -4.23 -69.34 18.30
CA SER A 359 -5.15 -69.46 19.46
C SER A 359 -4.99 -68.33 20.54
N ARG A 360 -5.45 -68.53 21.79
CA ARG A 360 -5.61 -67.60 22.97
C ARG A 360 -4.91 -68.24 24.23
N PRO A 361 -4.88 -67.71 25.50
CA PRO A 361 -5.46 -66.49 26.11
C PRO A 361 -4.57 -65.69 27.15
N SER A 362 -5.14 -64.59 27.71
CA SER A 362 -5.03 -63.95 29.06
C SER A 362 -3.93 -64.24 30.12
N VAL A 363 -3.57 -63.24 30.96
CA VAL A 363 -3.73 -63.23 32.45
C VAL A 363 -3.34 -61.86 33.14
N THR A 364 -3.72 -61.71 34.41
CA THR A 364 -3.95 -60.57 35.34
C THR A 364 -2.94 -59.42 35.60
N SER A 365 -3.57 -58.31 36.01
CA SER A 365 -3.15 -57.13 36.83
C SER A 365 -2.33 -57.32 38.12
N ALA A 366 -1.69 -56.24 38.58
CA ALA A 366 -1.44 -55.93 40.01
C ALA A 366 -1.28 -54.41 40.28
N GLN A 367 -1.56 -53.96 41.51
CA GLN A 367 -1.30 -52.60 42.04
C GLN A 367 -0.21 -52.65 43.14
N LEU A 368 0.41 -51.52 43.51
CA LEU A 368 0.97 -51.34 44.86
C LEU A 368 1.05 -49.87 45.28
N GLN A 369 0.99 -49.60 46.59
CA GLN A 369 0.94 -48.25 47.17
C GLN A 369 1.65 -48.21 48.55
N THR A 370 2.52 -47.20 48.73
CA THR A 370 3.02 -46.57 49.99
C THR A 370 3.21 -47.36 51.32
N SER A 371 4.39 -47.19 51.94
CA SER A 371 4.62 -47.18 53.41
C SER A 371 5.89 -46.33 53.67
N ILE A 372 5.99 -45.30 54.53
CA ILE A 372 5.58 -45.00 55.93
C ILE A 372 6.64 -45.36 56.98
N THR A 373 7.34 -44.35 57.52
CA THR A 373 7.67 -44.07 58.96
C THR A 373 8.52 -42.76 59.02
N LYS A 374 8.23 -41.73 59.83
CA LYS A 374 8.41 -41.52 61.30
C LYS A 374 9.88 -41.53 61.77
N ASN A 375 10.38 -40.66 62.66
CA ASN A 375 9.83 -39.43 63.29
C ASN A 375 10.97 -38.49 63.82
N ALA A 376 10.62 -37.30 64.30
CA ALA A 376 11.53 -36.19 64.66
C ALA A 376 12.27 -36.29 66.01
N HIS A 377 13.25 -35.41 66.26
CA HIS A 377 13.43 -34.70 67.56
C HIS A 377 14.19 -33.35 67.47
N GLN A 378 13.87 -32.49 68.43
CA GLN A 378 14.18 -31.06 68.61
C GLN A 378 15.68 -30.67 68.76
N THR A 379 16.07 -29.44 68.37
CA THR A 379 16.34 -28.28 69.28
C THR A 379 17.03 -27.11 68.53
N ASN A 380 16.93 -25.89 69.10
CA ASN A 380 17.66 -24.68 68.72
C ASN A 380 18.32 -24.12 70.00
N PRO A 381 19.50 -23.46 69.94
CA PRO A 381 19.46 -22.00 69.94
C PRO A 381 20.57 -21.28 69.13
N SER A 382 20.34 -19.98 68.95
CA SER A 382 21.14 -18.96 68.29
C SER A 382 22.65 -18.88 68.62
N SER A 383 23.47 -18.60 67.60
CA SER A 383 24.33 -17.40 67.54
C SER A 383 25.00 -17.25 66.16
N ASN A 384 25.52 -16.06 65.85
CA ASN A 384 26.12 -15.74 64.55
C ASN A 384 27.57 -16.22 64.45
N ASN A 385 27.97 -16.73 63.28
CA ASN A 385 29.20 -16.29 62.59
C ASN A 385 29.20 -16.70 61.11
N VAL A 386 30.02 -16.04 60.30
CA VAL A 386 30.08 -16.19 58.84
C VAL A 386 31.27 -17.06 58.46
N GLU A 387 31.02 -18.17 57.76
CA GLU A 387 32.03 -18.77 56.88
C GLU A 387 31.36 -19.51 55.71
N THR A 388 31.90 -19.32 54.50
CA THR A 388 31.18 -19.60 53.24
C THR A 388 31.49 -20.99 52.68
N THR A 389 30.83 -22.03 53.20
CA THR A 389 30.93 -23.38 52.62
C THR A 389 30.14 -23.46 51.31
N SER A 390 30.85 -23.63 50.19
CA SER A 390 30.22 -23.89 48.88
C SER A 390 29.49 -25.24 48.86
N PRO A 391 28.26 -25.34 48.33
CA PRO A 391 27.58 -26.63 48.18
C PRO A 391 28.33 -27.51 47.16
N THR A 392 28.35 -28.82 47.40
CA THR A 392 28.90 -29.79 46.45
C THR A 392 28.12 -29.76 45.12
N PRO A 393 28.81 -29.74 43.96
CA PRO A 393 28.16 -29.67 42.66
C PRO A 393 27.33 -30.92 42.38
N THR A 394 26.20 -30.72 41.69
CA THR A 394 25.28 -31.79 41.33
C THR A 394 25.89 -32.74 40.29
N MET A 395 25.33 -33.95 40.18
CA MET A 395 25.75 -34.95 39.19
C MET A 395 25.59 -34.45 37.73
N LEU A 396 24.77 -33.42 37.49
CA LEU A 396 24.65 -32.78 36.19
C LEU A 396 25.86 -31.89 35.89
N GLU A 397 26.27 -31.05 36.85
CA GLU A 397 27.42 -30.16 36.73
C GLU A 397 28.73 -30.94 36.58
N GLN A 398 28.89 -32.06 37.30
CA GLN A 398 30.02 -32.96 37.11
C GLN A 398 30.10 -33.52 35.69
N ARG A 399 28.96 -33.86 35.06
CA ARG A 399 28.92 -34.35 33.68
C ARG A 399 29.22 -33.25 32.65
N VAL A 400 28.75 -32.02 32.89
CA VAL A 400 29.09 -30.85 32.06
C VAL A 400 30.58 -30.54 32.17
N ALA A 401 31.16 -30.56 33.37
CA ALA A 401 32.60 -30.37 33.58
C ALA A 401 33.44 -31.46 32.88
N SER A 402 33.05 -32.74 32.98
CA SER A 402 33.73 -33.83 32.27
C SER A 402 33.65 -33.73 30.75
N TRP A 403 32.58 -33.12 30.22
CA TRP A 403 32.41 -32.90 28.80
C TRP A 403 33.26 -31.71 28.30
N LEU A 404 33.28 -30.60 29.04
CA LEU A 404 34.15 -29.46 28.74
C LEU A 404 35.64 -29.85 28.76
N ALA A 405 36.06 -30.66 29.72
CA ALA A 405 37.42 -31.21 29.81
C ALA A 405 37.76 -32.26 28.73
N SER A 406 36.85 -32.56 27.80
CA SER A 406 37.06 -33.51 26.68
C SER A 406 37.23 -32.83 25.31
N LEU A 407 37.20 -31.50 25.26
CA LEU A 407 37.41 -30.71 24.04
C LEU A 407 38.92 -30.48 23.80
N PRO A 408 39.46 -30.67 22.58
CA PRO A 408 40.88 -30.42 22.31
C PRO A 408 41.22 -28.93 22.24
N ASP A 409 42.15 -28.49 23.08
CA ASP A 409 42.79 -27.17 22.96
C ASP A 409 43.90 -27.22 21.88
N GLU A 410 43.58 -26.80 20.65
CA GLU A 410 44.44 -25.98 19.76
C GLU A 410 43.81 -25.78 18.37
N TYR A 411 43.91 -24.55 17.83
CA TYR A 411 43.57 -24.21 16.44
C TYR A 411 44.74 -23.40 15.81
N PRO A 412 45.43 -23.93 14.78
CA PRO A 412 46.42 -23.16 14.04
C PRO A 412 45.81 -22.03 13.18
N PRO A 413 46.60 -21.02 12.78
CA PRO A 413 46.11 -19.91 11.93
C PRO A 413 45.59 -20.38 10.57
N SER A 414 44.57 -19.69 10.05
CA SER A 414 43.97 -20.00 8.75
C SER A 414 44.64 -19.23 7.60
N GLU A 415 45.45 -19.92 6.79
CA GLU A 415 45.77 -19.47 5.44
C GLU A 415 44.75 -19.96 4.40
N THR A 416 44.59 -19.19 3.33
CA THR A 416 43.63 -19.45 2.26
C THR A 416 44.14 -20.49 1.26
N LEU A 417 43.32 -21.48 0.90
CA LEU A 417 43.18 -21.92 -0.51
C LEU A 417 41.99 -22.87 -0.76
N SER A 418 41.53 -22.87 -2.01
CA SER A 418 40.41 -23.66 -2.53
C SER A 418 40.67 -25.17 -2.54
N LYS A 419 39.63 -26.00 -2.37
CA LYS A 419 39.66 -27.43 -2.69
C LYS A 419 38.72 -27.80 -3.84
N VAL A 420 39.33 -28.27 -4.94
CA VAL A 420 38.69 -28.77 -6.16
C VAL A 420 38.29 -30.24 -5.97
N SER A 421 37.15 -30.65 -6.55
CA SER A 421 36.71 -32.05 -6.58
C SER A 421 37.57 -32.90 -7.55
N LYS A 422 37.97 -34.11 -7.14
CA LYS A 422 38.81 -35.00 -7.96
C LYS A 422 37.97 -35.97 -8.80
N ARG A 423 38.32 -36.07 -10.09
CA ARG A 423 37.70 -36.93 -11.12
C ARG A 423 38.30 -38.36 -11.15
N LYS A 424 37.56 -39.28 -11.76
CA LYS A 424 37.98 -40.13 -12.89
C LYS A 424 36.71 -40.60 -13.66
N ALA A 425 36.71 -40.89 -14.95
CA ALA A 425 37.80 -40.96 -15.95
C ALA A 425 37.46 -40.21 -17.27
N ALA A 426 38.36 -40.27 -18.27
CA ALA A 426 38.20 -39.77 -19.65
C ALA A 426 38.40 -40.95 -20.64
N LEU A 427 38.28 -40.89 -21.97
CA LEU A 427 38.89 -40.04 -23.03
C LEU A 427 38.08 -40.24 -24.37
N PRO A 428 38.40 -39.65 -25.55
CA PRO A 428 39.34 -38.56 -25.90
C PRO A 428 38.70 -37.37 -26.70
N SER A 429 39.53 -36.45 -27.22
CA SER A 429 39.24 -35.39 -28.23
C SER A 429 40.13 -35.65 -29.48
N PRO A 430 40.46 -34.74 -30.46
CA PRO A 430 40.22 -33.29 -30.69
C PRO A 430 39.77 -33.02 -32.18
N PRO A 431 40.11 -31.94 -32.95
CA PRO A 431 40.70 -30.60 -32.66
C PRO A 431 40.08 -29.35 -33.40
N THR A 432 40.46 -28.13 -32.94
CA THR A 432 40.55 -26.83 -33.71
C THR A 432 39.27 -26.22 -34.34
N SER A 433 39.15 -24.93 -34.70
CA SER A 433 40.09 -23.78 -34.86
C SER A 433 39.42 -22.41 -34.52
N ASP A 434 40.14 -21.29 -34.68
CA ASP A 434 39.73 -19.92 -34.31
C ASP A 434 38.89 -19.13 -35.36
N SER A 435 38.23 -18.08 -34.84
CA SER A 435 38.06 -16.74 -35.45
C SER A 435 36.95 -16.41 -36.48
N MET A 436 36.67 -15.10 -36.51
CA MET A 436 36.00 -14.27 -37.53
C MET A 436 34.47 -14.22 -37.71
N GLU A 437 34.06 -13.12 -38.32
CA GLU A 437 32.69 -12.64 -38.55
C GLU A 437 32.04 -13.35 -39.76
N GLY A 438 30.69 -13.46 -39.78
CA GLY A 438 29.99 -14.10 -40.89
C GLY A 438 28.50 -13.77 -40.97
N THR A 439 28.09 -13.09 -42.04
CA THR A 439 26.72 -12.64 -42.28
C THR A 439 25.77 -13.79 -42.66
N THR A 440 24.51 -13.67 -42.19
CA THR A 440 23.29 -14.43 -42.53
C THR A 440 23.21 -15.12 -43.91
N PRO A 441 22.43 -16.21 -44.05
CA PRO A 441 21.16 -16.01 -44.76
C PRO A 441 19.92 -16.81 -44.27
N LYS A 442 18.76 -16.35 -44.77
CA LYS A 442 17.38 -16.80 -44.51
C LYS A 442 17.05 -18.18 -45.09
N ARG A 443 16.01 -18.86 -44.58
CA ARG A 443 15.12 -19.72 -45.40
C ARG A 443 13.82 -18.97 -45.71
N ARG A 444 13.28 -19.14 -46.92
CA ARG A 444 12.18 -18.34 -47.51
C ARG A 444 11.22 -19.25 -48.29
N ARG A 445 9.91 -19.02 -48.18
CA ARG A 445 8.79 -19.35 -49.11
C ARG A 445 7.48 -18.99 -48.39
N LEU A 446 6.43 -18.48 -49.05
CA LEU A 446 6.30 -17.85 -50.36
C LEU A 446 5.15 -16.81 -50.25
N ILE A 447 5.11 -15.80 -51.12
CA ILE A 447 3.95 -14.90 -51.26
C ILE A 447 3.33 -15.19 -52.63
N ASP A 448 2.00 -15.31 -52.67
CA ASP A 448 1.23 -15.33 -53.92
C ASP A 448 0.71 -13.92 -54.22
N LEU A 449 0.55 -13.59 -55.50
CA LEU A 449 0.54 -12.21 -55.98
C LEU A 449 -0.34 -12.02 -57.23
N ASP A 450 -1.65 -12.29 -57.11
CA ASP A 450 -2.62 -11.71 -58.07
C ASP A 450 -4.07 -11.67 -57.55
N ARG A 451 -4.59 -10.44 -57.33
CA ARG A 451 -5.94 -9.96 -57.76
C ARG A 451 -6.34 -8.63 -57.11
N THR A 452 -6.68 -7.66 -57.96
CA THR A 452 -7.20 -6.31 -57.63
C THR A 452 -8.75 -6.27 -57.63
N PRO A 453 -9.40 -5.17 -57.18
CA PRO A 453 -10.63 -5.28 -56.38
C PRO A 453 -11.96 -5.14 -57.14
N ARG A 454 -13.05 -5.53 -56.46
CA ARG A 454 -14.43 -5.10 -56.76
C ARG A 454 -15.27 -5.03 -55.47
N ALA A 455 -16.21 -4.09 -55.42
CA ALA A 455 -17.18 -3.90 -54.33
C ALA A 455 -18.61 -4.29 -54.77
N ALA A 456 -19.60 -4.03 -53.90
CA ALA A 456 -21.01 -4.50 -53.94
C ALA A 456 -21.19 -5.95 -53.45
N ASN A 457 -22.24 -6.34 -52.70
CA ASN A 457 -23.48 -5.63 -52.31
C ASN A 457 -23.85 -5.83 -50.81
N LEU A 458 -24.76 -4.98 -50.31
CA LEU A 458 -25.49 -5.15 -49.04
C LEU A 458 -26.68 -6.12 -49.20
N PRO A 459 -27.08 -6.79 -48.11
CA PRO A 459 -28.50 -6.89 -47.73
C PRO A 459 -28.70 -6.52 -46.21
N PRO A 460 -29.91 -6.52 -45.60
CA PRO A 460 -30.39 -5.32 -44.89
C PRO A 460 -30.49 -5.44 -43.35
N PRO A 461 -30.78 -4.34 -42.62
CA PRO A 461 -30.98 -4.37 -41.18
C PRO A 461 -32.35 -4.91 -40.77
N SER A 462 -32.41 -5.61 -39.63
CA SER A 462 -33.65 -5.89 -38.88
C SER A 462 -33.35 -5.84 -37.37
N SER A 463 -34.40 -5.75 -36.54
CA SER A 463 -34.30 -5.10 -35.23
C SER A 463 -34.81 -5.92 -34.03
N THR A 464 -34.11 -5.74 -32.90
CA THR A 464 -34.65 -5.86 -31.52
C THR A 464 -34.71 -7.27 -30.89
N SER A 465 -34.70 -7.28 -29.55
CA SER A 465 -34.96 -8.40 -28.61
C SER A 465 -33.96 -9.56 -28.51
N SER A 466 -33.12 -9.47 -27.47
CA SER A 466 -32.88 -10.50 -26.45
C SER A 466 -32.92 -11.99 -26.83
N SER A 467 -31.75 -12.64 -26.74
CA SER A 467 -31.57 -13.80 -25.86
C SER A 467 -30.10 -13.89 -25.42
N ALA A 468 -29.84 -14.57 -24.29
CA ALA A 468 -28.50 -14.71 -23.73
C ALA A 468 -27.93 -16.10 -23.99
N SER A 469 -26.61 -16.17 -24.17
CA SER A 469 -25.83 -17.37 -23.85
C SER A 469 -24.48 -16.93 -23.24
N TRP A 470 -23.98 -17.73 -22.30
CA TRP A 470 -22.77 -17.43 -21.54
C TRP A 470 -21.54 -18.12 -22.14
N SER A 471 -20.36 -17.57 -21.88
CA SER A 471 -19.09 -18.29 -21.97
C SER A 471 -18.11 -17.70 -20.96
N GLU A 472 -18.06 -18.30 -19.76
CA GLU A 472 -16.95 -18.08 -18.82
C GLU A 472 -15.70 -18.74 -19.42
N SER A 473 -14.54 -18.08 -19.45
CA SER A 473 -13.53 -18.12 -18.39
C SER A 473 -12.27 -17.37 -18.89
N GLY A 474 -11.28 -17.01 -18.07
CA GLY A 474 -11.12 -17.25 -16.63
C GLY A 474 -10.38 -16.10 -15.92
N GLU A 475 -10.06 -16.30 -14.64
CA GLU A 475 -9.71 -15.22 -13.72
C GLU A 475 -8.21 -14.89 -13.63
N GLY A 476 -7.89 -13.63 -13.34
CA GLY A 476 -6.54 -13.17 -12.95
C GLY A 476 -6.63 -12.28 -11.71
N SER A 477 -6.40 -12.87 -10.52
CA SER A 477 -6.75 -12.23 -9.24
C SER A 477 -5.95 -10.95 -8.96
N ARG A 478 -6.67 -9.83 -8.81
CA ARG A 478 -6.19 -8.62 -8.13
C ARG A 478 -7.01 -8.39 -6.88
N SER A 479 -6.36 -8.43 -5.72
CA SER A 479 -6.99 -8.14 -4.43
C SER A 479 -7.69 -6.78 -4.47
N SER A 480 -8.97 -6.76 -4.13
CA SER A 480 -9.73 -5.52 -4.01
C SER A 480 -9.33 -4.81 -2.71
N SER A 481 -9.22 -3.48 -2.73
CA SER A 481 -8.95 -2.71 -1.52
C SER A 481 -10.05 -2.93 -0.48
N PRO A 482 -9.77 -2.82 0.85
CA PRO A 482 -10.76 -3.11 1.89
C PRO A 482 -12.08 -2.37 1.69
N LYS A 483 -12.02 -1.07 1.40
CA LYS A 483 -13.17 -0.20 1.07
C LYS A 483 -14.00 -0.74 -0.12
N LYS A 484 -13.38 -1.39 -1.11
CA LYS A 484 -14.07 -2.03 -2.25
C LYS A 484 -14.63 -3.42 -1.91
N GLN A 485 -14.00 -4.18 -1.01
CA GLN A 485 -14.57 -5.41 -0.46
C GLN A 485 -15.81 -5.10 0.39
N MET A 486 -15.71 -4.16 1.34
CA MET A 486 -16.83 -3.69 2.18
C MET A 486 -18.03 -3.20 1.33
N LEU A 487 -17.79 -2.45 0.25
CA LEU A 487 -18.86 -2.00 -0.65
C LEU A 487 -19.56 -3.13 -1.41
N ARG A 488 -18.87 -4.24 -1.72
CA ARG A 488 -19.50 -5.44 -2.30
C ARG A 488 -20.30 -6.19 -1.23
N LEU A 489 -19.68 -6.41 -0.07
CA LEU A 489 -20.29 -7.12 1.06
C LEU A 489 -21.57 -6.42 1.58
N ARG A 490 -21.65 -5.09 1.50
CA ARG A 490 -22.88 -4.35 1.84
C ARG A 490 -24.06 -4.67 0.91
N LEU A 491 -23.80 -5.07 -0.34
CA LEU A 491 -24.81 -5.43 -1.34
C LEU A 491 -25.24 -6.91 -1.25
N GLU A 492 -24.43 -7.77 -0.64
CA GLU A 492 -24.80 -9.18 -0.43
C GLU A 492 -25.86 -9.33 0.66
N GLU A 493 -26.79 -10.28 0.51
CA GLU A 493 -27.84 -10.55 1.50
C GLU A 493 -27.23 -11.06 2.82
N ARG A 494 -26.38 -12.09 2.73
CA ARG A 494 -25.59 -12.67 3.83
C ARG A 494 -24.22 -12.01 3.99
N GLY A 495 -24.15 -10.72 3.63
CA GLY A 495 -22.92 -9.97 3.60
C GLY A 495 -22.51 -9.38 4.96
N LEU A 496 -21.53 -8.49 4.88
CA LEU A 496 -21.02 -7.68 5.98
C LEU A 496 -21.30 -6.20 5.71
N GLU A 497 -21.80 -5.51 6.72
CA GLU A 497 -21.83 -4.05 6.77
C GLU A 497 -21.06 -3.57 8.01
N CYS A 498 -20.23 -2.53 7.87
CA CYS A 498 -19.60 -1.87 9.01
C CYS A 498 -20.30 -0.53 9.27
N ARG A 499 -20.67 -0.26 10.51
CA ARG A 499 -21.30 0.99 10.96
C ARG A 499 -20.53 1.55 12.17
N GLN A 500 -20.39 2.86 12.21
CA GLN A 500 -19.89 3.56 13.39
C GLN A 500 -20.94 3.45 14.50
N LEU A 501 -20.52 3.18 15.74
CA LEU A 501 -21.44 3.10 16.86
C LEU A 501 -21.90 4.51 17.28
N ASN A 502 -23.18 4.82 17.09
CA ASN A 502 -23.83 5.85 17.90
C ASN A 502 -24.44 5.20 19.15
N VAL A 503 -24.13 5.72 20.33
CA VAL A 503 -24.61 5.17 21.61
C VAL A 503 -26.10 5.42 21.80
N ASP A 504 -26.61 6.57 21.36
CA ASP A 504 -28.04 6.92 21.40
C ASP A 504 -28.92 5.98 20.53
N ILE A 505 -28.30 5.15 19.69
CA ILE A 505 -28.94 4.23 18.74
C ILE A 505 -28.29 2.82 18.81
N ALA A 506 -27.67 2.49 19.95
CA ALA A 506 -27.06 1.18 20.16
C ALA A 506 -28.14 0.08 20.29
N PRO A 507 -27.89 -1.16 19.83
CA PRO A 507 -28.81 -2.28 20.04
C PRO A 507 -29.05 -2.52 21.54
N PRO A 508 -30.30 -2.64 22.02
CA PRO A 508 -30.61 -2.68 23.45
C PRO A 508 -29.95 -3.86 24.18
N VAL A 509 -29.72 -4.98 23.48
CA VAL A 509 -29.09 -6.20 24.01
C VAL A 509 -27.64 -6.01 24.46
N ILE A 510 -26.94 -4.96 23.99
CA ILE A 510 -25.56 -4.66 24.40
C ILE A 510 -25.42 -3.40 25.26
N SER A 511 -26.51 -2.67 25.51
CA SER A 511 -26.53 -1.40 26.29
C SER A 511 -25.68 -1.46 27.56
N SER A 512 -26.04 -2.33 28.51
CA SER A 512 -25.31 -2.51 29.78
C SER A 512 -23.82 -2.82 29.62
N LEU A 513 -23.40 -3.56 28.58
CA LEU A 513 -21.97 -3.80 28.35
C LEU A 513 -21.28 -2.57 27.74
N LEU A 514 -21.95 -1.81 26.88
CA LEU A 514 -21.42 -0.55 26.36
C LEU A 514 -21.27 0.51 27.46
N ASP A 515 -22.20 0.57 28.41
CA ASP A 515 -22.14 1.46 29.55
C ASP A 515 -20.93 1.11 30.44
N THR A 516 -20.77 -0.16 30.84
CA THR A 516 -19.58 -0.60 31.60
C THR A 516 -18.27 -0.38 30.83
N ILE A 517 -18.24 -0.64 29.52
CA ILE A 517 -17.05 -0.37 28.67
C ILE A 517 -16.75 1.13 28.56
N GLN A 518 -17.76 2.00 28.65
CA GLN A 518 -17.62 3.46 28.69
C GLN A 518 -17.17 3.97 30.06
N GLU A 519 -17.64 3.38 31.16
CA GLU A 519 -17.17 3.63 32.53
C GLU A 519 -15.69 3.25 32.67
N ILE A 520 -15.31 2.06 32.17
CA ILE A 520 -13.93 1.59 32.10
C ILE A 520 -13.05 2.55 31.27
N GLY A 521 -13.53 2.97 30.09
CA GLY A 521 -12.85 4.00 29.28
C GLY A 521 -12.76 5.37 29.96
N SER A 522 -13.60 5.63 30.96
CA SER A 522 -13.60 6.82 31.83
C SER A 522 -12.78 6.62 33.12
N ARG A 523 -12.15 5.45 33.30
CA ARG A 523 -11.37 5.02 34.48
C ARG A 523 -12.21 4.92 35.77
N ILE A 524 -13.49 4.59 35.63
CA ILE A 524 -14.44 4.36 36.73
C ILE A 524 -14.50 2.86 37.03
N GLU A 525 -14.37 2.49 38.31
CA GLU A 525 -14.58 1.12 38.84
C GLU A 525 -13.76 -0.01 38.17
N ILE A 526 -12.63 0.33 37.55
CA ILE A 526 -11.75 -0.59 36.81
C ILE A 526 -10.99 -1.63 37.66
N LEU A 527 -10.93 -1.45 38.98
CA LEU A 527 -10.16 -2.30 39.91
C LEU A 527 -10.99 -2.65 41.16
N PRO A 528 -10.84 -3.84 41.76
CA PRO A 528 -11.50 -4.17 43.03
C PRO A 528 -10.85 -3.42 44.21
N ALA A 529 -11.64 -3.10 45.23
CA ALA A 529 -11.18 -2.36 46.40
C ALA A 529 -10.08 -3.07 47.21
N ASP A 530 -10.00 -4.40 47.16
CA ASP A 530 -9.00 -5.18 47.90
C ASP A 530 -7.56 -4.96 47.39
N LYS A 531 -7.39 -4.59 46.11
CA LYS A 531 -6.08 -4.23 45.53
C LYS A 531 -5.69 -2.76 45.75
N LYS A 532 -6.54 -1.96 46.39
CA LYS A 532 -6.37 -0.50 46.51
C LYS A 532 -5.10 -0.06 47.25
N SER A 533 -4.79 -0.69 48.39
CA SER A 533 -3.53 -0.45 49.11
C SER A 533 -2.33 -0.89 48.27
N ALA A 534 -2.30 -2.16 47.86
CA ALA A 534 -1.21 -2.74 47.08
C ALA A 534 -0.84 -1.93 45.81
N ILE A 535 -1.84 -1.42 45.08
CA ILE A 535 -1.61 -0.63 43.86
C ILE A 535 -1.19 0.80 44.20
N LEU A 536 -1.87 1.51 45.12
CA LEU A 536 -1.55 2.91 45.42
C LEU A 536 -0.26 3.08 46.23
N GLU A 537 0.14 2.07 47.00
CA GLU A 537 1.35 2.10 47.81
C GLU A 537 2.61 1.70 47.03
N SER A 538 2.50 1.02 45.87
CA SER A 538 3.65 0.69 45.02
C SER A 538 4.44 1.95 44.66
N PRO A 539 5.79 1.94 44.70
CA PRO A 539 6.63 3.09 44.33
C PRO A 539 6.32 3.68 42.95
N LEU A 540 5.86 2.84 42.01
CA LEU A 540 5.52 3.22 40.64
C LEU A 540 4.25 4.09 40.55
N VAL A 541 3.36 4.00 41.52
CA VAL A 541 2.08 4.73 41.58
C VAL A 541 2.11 5.82 42.65
N ARG A 542 2.82 5.61 43.76
CA ARG A 542 2.94 6.54 44.90
C ARG A 542 3.46 7.93 44.50
N GLY A 543 4.31 8.01 43.47
CA GLY A 543 4.82 9.27 42.89
C GLY A 543 3.90 9.97 41.88
N GLN A 544 2.74 9.38 41.55
CA GLN A 544 1.80 9.93 40.57
C GLN A 544 0.70 10.78 41.21
N ASN A 545 -0.08 11.50 40.39
CA ASN A 545 -1.23 12.26 40.86
C ASN A 545 -2.37 11.33 41.29
N THR A 546 -2.42 10.99 42.58
CA THR A 546 -3.41 10.08 43.20
C THR A 546 -4.86 10.52 42.97
N ARG A 547 -5.14 11.80 42.65
CA ARG A 547 -6.49 12.27 42.28
C ARG A 547 -7.04 11.58 41.03
N LEU A 548 -6.17 11.12 40.11
CA LEU A 548 -6.57 10.38 38.91
C LEU A 548 -7.14 8.99 39.24
N TRP A 549 -6.76 8.43 40.39
CA TRP A 549 -7.20 7.11 40.85
C TRP A 549 -8.47 7.16 41.72
N ARG A 550 -9.04 8.35 41.96
CA ARG A 550 -10.15 8.58 42.91
C ARG A 550 -11.37 7.68 42.65
N PHE A 551 -11.68 7.41 41.39
CA PHE A 551 -12.85 6.64 40.97
C PHE A 551 -12.47 5.25 40.40
N ALA A 552 -11.18 4.88 40.43
CA ALA A 552 -10.70 3.67 39.79
C ALA A 552 -11.05 2.37 40.53
N PHE A 553 -11.53 2.46 41.78
CA PHE A 553 -11.76 1.30 42.65
C PHE A 553 -13.25 1.07 42.92
N LYS A 554 -13.72 -0.14 42.60
CA LYS A 554 -15.06 -0.67 42.83
C LYS A 554 -15.16 -1.30 44.21
N GLU A 555 -16.26 -1.05 44.92
CA GLU A 555 -16.56 -1.70 46.20
C GLU A 555 -17.28 -3.04 45.99
N GLY A 556 -16.96 -4.05 46.81
CA GLY A 556 -17.44 -5.43 46.69
C GLY A 556 -16.37 -6.43 46.23
N ASP A 557 -16.76 -7.71 46.17
CA ASP A 557 -15.86 -8.82 45.82
C ASP A 557 -15.54 -8.89 44.32
N ASP A 558 -14.31 -9.28 43.99
CA ASP A 558 -13.86 -9.45 42.60
C ASP A 558 -14.41 -10.74 41.98
N THR A 559 -15.57 -10.63 41.33
CA THR A 559 -16.24 -11.74 40.62
C THR A 559 -15.79 -11.91 39.17
N LEU A 560 -14.81 -11.14 38.68
CA LEU A 560 -14.41 -11.14 37.28
C LEU A 560 -13.39 -12.24 36.94
N PRO A 561 -13.49 -12.91 35.77
CA PRO A 561 -12.47 -13.86 35.34
C PRO A 561 -11.09 -13.20 35.10
N GLY A 562 -10.02 -14.01 35.15
CA GLY A 562 -8.64 -13.52 35.06
C GLY A 562 -8.16 -12.81 36.32
N ARG A 563 -6.87 -12.48 36.40
CA ARG A 563 -6.26 -11.76 37.52
C ARG A 563 -6.03 -10.28 37.20
N VAL A 564 -5.94 -9.46 38.24
CA VAL A 564 -5.33 -8.12 38.19
C VAL A 564 -3.80 -8.29 38.27
N PRO A 565 -3.01 -7.82 37.29
CA PRO A 565 -1.55 -7.86 37.37
C PRO A 565 -0.98 -6.85 38.37
N LEU A 566 0.22 -7.11 38.86
CA LEU A 566 0.93 -6.22 39.78
C LEU A 566 1.36 -4.91 39.08
N PRO A 567 1.48 -3.78 39.80
CA PRO A 567 1.91 -2.50 39.21
C PRO A 567 3.23 -2.60 38.45
N GLU A 568 4.14 -3.46 38.90
CA GLU A 568 5.45 -3.73 38.32
C GLU A 568 5.35 -4.46 36.97
N GLU A 569 4.41 -5.40 36.83
CA GLU A 569 4.11 -6.06 35.55
C GLU A 569 3.49 -5.07 34.55
N ILE A 570 2.55 -4.23 35.02
CA ILE A 570 1.90 -3.21 34.20
C ILE A 570 2.89 -2.13 33.75
N ALA A 571 3.80 -1.69 34.62
CA ALA A 571 4.85 -0.74 34.27
C ALA A 571 5.79 -1.30 33.19
N GLN A 572 6.24 -2.55 33.33
CA GLN A 572 7.03 -3.22 32.30
C GLN A 572 6.28 -3.26 30.96
N ILE A 573 5.00 -3.60 30.94
CA ILE A 573 4.17 -3.61 29.72
C ILE A 573 4.02 -2.20 29.11
N CYS A 574 3.91 -1.15 29.95
CA CYS A 574 3.91 0.24 29.48
C CYS A 574 5.27 0.63 28.86
N ASP A 575 6.37 0.19 29.44
CA ASP A 575 7.72 0.50 28.96
C ASP A 575 8.06 -0.26 27.67
N PHE A 576 7.67 -1.54 27.56
CA PHE A 576 7.74 -2.29 26.30
C PHE A 576 6.86 -1.66 25.21
N ALA A 577 5.65 -1.19 25.54
CA ALA A 577 4.79 -0.50 24.59
C ALA A 577 5.36 0.84 24.13
N ARG A 578 5.97 1.62 25.03
CA ARG A 578 6.66 2.87 24.69
C ARG A 578 7.87 2.61 23.81
N HIS A 579 8.71 1.64 24.18
CA HIS A 579 9.85 1.22 23.37
C HIS A 579 9.41 0.81 21.96
N CYS A 580 8.41 -0.07 21.83
CA CYS A 580 7.86 -0.49 20.53
C CYS A 580 7.23 0.65 19.70
N HIS A 581 6.87 1.77 20.33
CA HIS A 581 6.42 2.98 19.65
C HIS A 581 7.61 3.82 19.16
N ASP A 582 8.53 4.14 20.06
CA ASP A 582 9.67 5.03 19.82
C ASP A 582 10.66 4.43 18.80
N THR A 583 10.82 3.10 18.77
CA THR A 583 11.62 2.38 17.76
C THR A 583 10.81 1.96 16.52
N ASN A 584 9.52 2.29 16.44
CA ASN A 584 8.61 1.97 15.32
C ASN A 584 8.55 0.45 14.99
N HIS A 585 8.40 -0.38 16.02
CA HIS A 585 8.44 -1.85 15.89
C HIS A 585 7.35 -2.48 15.00
N GLU A 586 7.68 -3.68 14.50
CA GLU A 586 6.84 -4.57 13.71
C GLU A 586 5.52 -4.96 14.40
N GLU A 587 4.49 -5.29 13.60
CA GLU A 587 3.18 -5.78 14.09
C GLU A 587 3.35 -7.05 14.94
N ALA A 588 4.25 -7.94 14.51
CA ALA A 588 4.63 -9.15 15.25
C ALA A 588 5.38 -8.85 16.56
N ALA A 589 6.22 -7.81 16.60
CA ALA A 589 6.95 -7.41 17.80
C ALA A 589 6.01 -6.80 18.86
N TRP A 590 5.06 -5.95 18.44
CA TRP A 590 3.96 -5.50 19.31
C TRP A 590 3.14 -6.68 19.86
N ASN A 591 2.86 -7.68 19.02
CA ASN A 591 2.14 -8.89 19.43
C ASN A 591 2.91 -9.72 20.47
N MET A 592 4.24 -9.85 20.34
CA MET A 592 5.09 -10.55 21.31
C MET A 592 5.31 -9.76 22.60
N GLU A 593 5.82 -8.54 22.49
CA GLU A 593 6.35 -7.76 23.63
C GLU A 593 5.25 -7.13 24.50
N VAL A 594 4.09 -6.82 23.92
CA VAL A 594 3.01 -6.07 24.57
C VAL A 594 1.75 -6.91 24.68
N HIS A 595 1.18 -7.34 23.54
CA HIS A 595 -0.17 -7.92 23.53
C HIS A 595 -0.20 -9.32 24.15
N HIS A 596 0.75 -10.20 23.81
CA HIS A 596 0.87 -11.52 24.43
C HIS A 596 1.17 -11.41 25.93
N ARG A 597 2.11 -10.54 26.34
CA ARG A 597 2.43 -10.36 27.77
C ARG A 597 1.24 -9.86 28.58
N LEU A 598 0.47 -8.90 28.08
CA LEU A 598 -0.73 -8.42 28.77
C LEU A 598 -1.84 -9.49 28.83
N LEU A 599 -2.10 -10.21 27.75
CA LEU A 599 -3.08 -11.31 27.73
C LEU A 599 -2.64 -12.47 28.66
N GLN A 600 -1.35 -12.79 28.71
CA GLN A 600 -0.77 -13.74 29.64
C GLN A 600 -0.92 -13.27 31.09
N ALA A 601 -0.61 -12.01 31.38
CA ALA A 601 -0.71 -11.44 32.73
C ALA A 601 -2.16 -11.43 33.24
N ILE A 602 -3.17 -11.28 32.38
CA ILE A 602 -4.58 -11.29 32.79
C ILE A 602 -5.14 -12.72 32.86
N LEU A 603 -4.90 -13.55 31.85
CA LEU A 603 -5.61 -14.83 31.66
C LEU A 603 -4.86 -16.06 32.19
N ARG A 604 -3.59 -15.92 32.59
CA ARG A 604 -2.77 -17.01 33.14
C ARG A 604 -2.14 -16.58 34.48
N GLN A 605 -2.14 -17.50 35.44
CA GLN A 605 -1.36 -17.35 36.68
C GLN A 605 0.04 -17.94 36.46
N PRO A 606 1.09 -17.44 37.14
CA PRO A 606 2.45 -17.97 36.98
C PRO A 606 2.58 -19.45 37.39
N ASP A 607 1.93 -19.83 38.50
CA ASP A 607 2.15 -21.11 39.18
C ASP A 607 1.03 -22.14 38.97
N ALA A 608 -0.03 -21.78 38.23
CA ALA A 608 -1.17 -22.66 37.98
C ALA A 608 -1.01 -23.46 36.67
N SER A 609 -1.57 -24.66 36.65
CA SER A 609 -1.72 -25.42 35.39
C SER A 609 -2.64 -24.67 34.41
N THR A 610 -2.54 -24.99 33.12
CA THR A 610 -3.29 -24.36 32.02
C THR A 610 -4.82 -24.58 32.04
N ALA A 611 -5.37 -25.09 33.15
CA ALA A 611 -6.76 -25.51 33.35
C ALA A 611 -7.72 -24.36 33.74
N THR A 612 -7.38 -23.10 33.47
CA THR A 612 -8.34 -21.98 33.58
C THR A 612 -9.51 -22.20 32.61
N PRO A 613 -10.79 -21.93 32.97
CA PRO A 613 -11.92 -22.17 32.07
C PRO A 613 -11.83 -21.41 30.73
N LEU A 614 -11.19 -20.24 30.77
CA LEU A 614 -10.89 -19.39 29.62
C LEU A 614 -9.36 -19.25 29.46
N ASN A 615 -8.88 -19.29 28.22
CA ASN A 615 -7.46 -19.08 27.87
C ASN A 615 -7.40 -18.37 26.51
N PHE A 616 -6.19 -18.11 25.99
CA PHE A 616 -5.98 -17.46 24.69
C PHE A 616 -4.86 -18.12 23.88
N THR A 617 -4.90 -17.98 22.56
CA THR A 617 -3.84 -18.42 21.65
C THR A 617 -3.60 -17.43 20.50
N SER A 618 -2.46 -17.57 19.83
CA SER A 618 -2.15 -16.87 18.59
C SER A 618 -2.83 -17.56 17.41
N CYS A 619 -3.39 -16.78 16.49
CA CYS A 619 -4.24 -17.23 15.40
C CYS A 619 -3.73 -16.79 14.01
N THR A 620 -2.45 -16.39 13.90
CA THR A 620 -1.81 -15.85 12.68
C THR A 620 -1.85 -16.78 11.45
N THR A 621 -2.21 -18.05 11.60
CA THR A 621 -2.45 -19.01 10.51
C THR A 621 -3.89 -19.56 10.46
N ALA A 622 -4.76 -19.21 11.41
CA ALA A 622 -6.13 -19.69 11.50
C ALA A 622 -7.00 -19.03 10.41
N ARG A 623 -7.51 -19.83 9.47
CA ARG A 623 -8.32 -19.34 8.35
C ARG A 623 -9.79 -19.76 8.50
N PRO A 624 -10.76 -18.87 8.28
CA PRO A 624 -12.15 -19.27 8.11
C PRO A 624 -12.30 -20.27 6.97
N HIS A 625 -13.07 -21.32 7.20
CA HIS A 625 -13.33 -22.33 6.17
C HIS A 625 -14.25 -21.77 5.10
N ARG A 626 -13.95 -22.05 3.81
CA ARG A 626 -14.55 -21.39 2.63
C ARG A 626 -16.09 -21.42 2.61
N ARG A 627 -16.73 -22.43 3.20
CA ARG A 627 -18.20 -22.56 3.30
C ARG A 627 -18.88 -21.46 4.16
N PHE A 628 -18.14 -20.77 5.02
CA PHE A 628 -18.67 -19.77 5.94
C PHE A 628 -18.31 -18.33 5.57
N ILE A 629 -17.43 -18.11 4.59
CA ILE A 629 -16.99 -16.77 4.18
C ILE A 629 -18.04 -16.14 3.23
N PRO A 630 -18.41 -14.86 3.41
CA PRO A 630 -19.21 -14.11 2.42
C PRO A 630 -18.58 -14.09 1.02
N TYR A 631 -19.41 -14.20 -0.02
CA TYR A 631 -18.98 -14.57 -1.38
C TYR A 631 -17.96 -13.60 -2.00
N SER A 632 -18.10 -12.30 -1.78
CA SER A 632 -17.17 -11.26 -2.28
C SER A 632 -15.89 -11.09 -1.46
N SER A 633 -15.66 -11.91 -0.43
CA SER A 633 -14.46 -11.84 0.42
C SER A 633 -13.52 -13.02 0.21
N THR A 634 -12.24 -12.78 0.47
CA THR A 634 -11.25 -13.83 0.74
C THR A 634 -11.30 -14.20 2.22
N ALA A 635 -10.66 -15.32 2.59
CA ALA A 635 -10.32 -15.58 3.99
C ALA A 635 -9.53 -14.40 4.58
N LYS A 636 -9.86 -14.06 5.82
CA LYS A 636 -9.18 -13.09 6.68
C LYS A 636 -8.93 -13.81 8.01
N MET A 637 -7.78 -13.55 8.62
CA MET A 637 -7.34 -14.16 9.88
C MET A 637 -7.33 -13.06 10.94
N VAL A 638 -7.32 -13.44 12.22
CA VAL A 638 -7.13 -12.54 13.37
C VAL A 638 -5.86 -12.94 14.14
N ASP A 639 -5.24 -12.00 14.84
CA ASP A 639 -3.95 -12.23 15.51
C ASP A 639 -4.07 -13.13 16.75
N PHE A 640 -5.13 -12.99 17.54
CA PHE A 640 -5.41 -13.83 18.71
C PHE A 640 -6.89 -14.19 18.83
N CYS A 641 -7.18 -15.32 19.49
CA CYS A 641 -8.51 -15.66 19.99
C CYS A 641 -8.44 -16.07 21.47
N LEU A 642 -9.45 -15.65 22.25
CA LEU A 642 -9.76 -16.29 23.52
C LEU A 642 -10.71 -17.46 23.26
N TYR A 643 -10.49 -18.55 23.99
CA TYR A 643 -11.20 -19.80 23.82
C TYR A 643 -11.53 -20.46 25.15
N LEU A 644 -12.60 -21.25 25.16
CA LEU A 644 -12.97 -22.09 26.30
C LEU A 644 -12.15 -23.37 26.30
N ASN A 645 -11.59 -23.74 27.45
CA ASN A 645 -10.94 -25.04 27.60
C ASN A 645 -11.96 -26.19 27.53
N PRO A 646 -11.66 -27.32 26.87
CA PRO A 646 -12.63 -28.35 26.55
C PRO A 646 -12.98 -29.25 27.74
N THR A 647 -13.95 -28.83 28.57
CA THR A 647 -14.52 -29.69 29.63
C THR A 647 -15.33 -30.84 29.03
N ASP A 648 -16.19 -30.55 28.06
CA ASP A 648 -17.25 -31.45 27.60
C ASP A 648 -16.78 -32.29 26.39
N SER A 649 -15.57 -32.86 26.51
CA SER A 649 -14.79 -33.42 25.39
C SER A 649 -15.55 -34.40 24.47
N PRO A 650 -16.40 -35.34 24.94
CA PRO A 650 -17.15 -36.24 24.06
C PRO A 650 -18.15 -35.50 23.15
N ALA A 651 -18.92 -34.55 23.69
CA ALA A 651 -19.89 -33.76 22.94
C ALA A 651 -19.20 -32.83 21.93
N LEU A 652 -18.08 -32.21 22.34
CA LEU A 652 -17.23 -31.37 21.47
C LEU A 652 -16.64 -32.19 20.31
N GLN A 653 -16.19 -33.42 20.55
CA GLN A 653 -15.73 -34.32 19.48
C GLN A 653 -16.88 -34.76 18.54
N ALA A 654 -18.05 -35.06 19.09
CA ALA A 654 -19.22 -35.46 18.29
C ALA A 654 -19.71 -34.32 17.39
N LEU A 655 -19.73 -33.09 17.91
CA LEU A 655 -19.95 -31.87 17.12
C LEU A 655 -18.88 -31.71 16.05
N GLY A 656 -17.59 -31.77 16.43
CA GLY A 656 -16.47 -31.61 15.49
C GLY A 656 -16.59 -32.53 14.26
N ARG A 657 -16.91 -33.82 14.47
CA ARG A 657 -17.15 -34.82 13.40
C ARG A 657 -18.33 -34.49 12.46
N ARG A 658 -19.25 -33.61 12.85
CA ARG A 658 -20.39 -33.15 12.04
C ARG A 658 -20.10 -31.87 11.26
N THR A 659 -19.03 -31.15 11.59
CA THR A 659 -18.65 -29.91 10.91
C THR A 659 -17.77 -30.18 9.68
N PRO A 660 -17.81 -29.30 8.65
CA PRO A 660 -16.87 -29.38 7.53
C PRO A 660 -15.44 -28.97 7.92
N THR A 661 -15.26 -28.33 9.08
CA THR A 661 -13.95 -27.91 9.62
C THR A 661 -13.25 -29.01 10.42
N LEU A 662 -13.96 -30.07 10.82
CA LEU A 662 -13.53 -31.05 11.82
C LEU A 662 -13.20 -30.42 13.20
N THR A 663 -13.77 -29.25 13.49
CA THR A 663 -13.58 -28.48 14.72
C THR A 663 -14.91 -27.96 15.27
N VAL A 664 -14.93 -27.48 16.51
CA VAL A 664 -16.08 -26.78 17.10
C VAL A 664 -16.16 -25.30 16.69
N ASN A 665 -15.47 -24.90 15.62
CA ASN A 665 -15.28 -23.53 15.19
C ASN A 665 -15.43 -23.36 13.66
N HIS A 666 -15.52 -22.11 13.21
CA HIS A 666 -15.59 -21.73 11.80
C HIS A 666 -14.25 -21.85 11.03
N THR A 667 -13.20 -22.36 11.67
CA THR A 667 -11.84 -22.55 11.15
C THR A 667 -11.35 -23.98 11.43
N ASP A 668 -10.50 -24.49 10.54
CA ASP A 668 -9.80 -25.79 10.62
C ASP A 668 -8.52 -25.75 11.49
N PHE A 669 -8.28 -24.64 12.19
CA PHE A 669 -7.08 -24.43 13.02
C PHE A 669 -6.99 -25.41 14.20
N ALA A 670 -6.10 -26.41 14.06
CA ALA A 670 -5.98 -27.54 15.00
C ALA A 670 -5.82 -27.18 16.49
N PRO A 671 -5.09 -26.13 16.92
CA PRO A 671 -5.03 -25.73 18.33
C PRO A 671 -6.38 -25.32 18.94
N LEU A 672 -7.40 -25.06 18.12
CA LEU A 672 -8.77 -24.73 18.52
C LEU A 672 -9.77 -25.81 18.08
N GLN A 673 -9.33 -27.05 17.83
CA GLN A 673 -10.20 -28.12 17.33
C GLN A 673 -11.41 -28.38 18.24
N LEU A 674 -11.20 -28.49 19.55
CA LEU A 674 -12.25 -28.76 20.55
C LEU A 674 -12.55 -27.54 21.45
N SER A 675 -11.98 -26.38 21.14
CA SER A 675 -11.96 -25.21 22.02
C SER A 675 -12.76 -24.04 21.41
N PRO A 676 -14.03 -23.82 21.78
CA PRO A 676 -14.87 -22.78 21.18
C PRO A 676 -14.27 -21.38 21.35
N ILE A 677 -14.22 -20.61 20.25
CA ILE A 677 -13.79 -19.20 20.24
C ILE A 677 -14.91 -18.32 20.81
N VAL A 678 -14.55 -17.40 21.72
CA VAL A 678 -15.51 -16.50 22.40
C VAL A 678 -15.21 -15.01 22.24
N LEU A 679 -13.95 -14.64 22.00
CA LEU A 679 -13.53 -13.27 21.74
C LEU A 679 -12.37 -13.29 20.74
N SER A 680 -12.46 -12.43 19.72
CA SER A 680 -11.46 -12.33 18.65
C SER A 680 -10.68 -11.02 18.77
N ILE A 681 -9.36 -11.05 18.56
CA ILE A 681 -8.49 -9.88 18.67
C ILE A 681 -7.66 -9.70 17.39
N GLU A 682 -7.83 -8.56 16.74
CA GLU A 682 -7.05 -8.10 15.59
C GLU A 682 -6.11 -6.98 16.05
N THR A 683 -4.84 -6.99 15.63
CA THR A 683 -3.86 -5.98 16.04
C THR A 683 -3.26 -5.29 14.82
N LYS A 684 -2.99 -3.99 14.88
CA LYS A 684 -2.35 -3.24 13.78
C LYS A 684 -1.32 -2.26 14.30
N ARG A 685 -0.25 -2.05 13.51
CA ARG A 685 0.72 -0.99 13.77
C ARG A 685 0.04 0.39 13.88
N PRO A 686 0.60 1.32 14.67
CA PRO A 686 0.19 2.73 14.67
C PRO A 686 0.04 3.30 13.25
N GLY A 687 -1.00 4.11 13.03
CA GLY A 687 -1.16 4.88 11.79
C GLY A 687 -1.64 4.14 10.54
N LYS A 688 -1.84 2.80 10.56
CA LYS A 688 -2.53 2.08 9.47
C LYS A 688 -4.04 2.42 9.41
N GLU A 689 -4.65 2.30 8.24
CA GLU A 689 -6.11 2.47 8.05
C GLU A 689 -6.91 1.47 8.90
N LEU A 690 -7.81 1.97 9.75
CA LEU A 690 -8.70 1.13 10.57
C LEU A 690 -9.64 0.27 9.71
N ASP A 691 -10.00 0.73 8.50
CA ASP A 691 -10.84 0.00 7.54
C ASP A 691 -10.35 -1.43 7.24
N ALA A 692 -9.03 -1.66 7.30
CA ALA A 692 -8.45 -2.98 7.07
C ALA A 692 -8.76 -3.95 8.23
N ALA A 693 -8.55 -3.52 9.47
CA ALA A 693 -8.87 -4.30 10.66
C ALA A 693 -10.38 -4.51 10.84
N GLN A 694 -11.18 -3.46 10.57
CA GLN A 694 -12.64 -3.56 10.58
C GLN A 694 -13.14 -4.60 9.55
N LEU A 695 -12.56 -4.64 8.34
CA LEU A 695 -12.90 -5.68 7.36
C LEU A 695 -12.43 -7.08 7.80
N GLN A 696 -11.24 -7.21 8.37
CA GLN A 696 -10.75 -8.50 8.86
C GLN A 696 -11.66 -9.06 9.95
N MET A 697 -11.93 -8.27 10.99
CA MET A 697 -12.81 -8.64 12.09
C MET A 697 -14.24 -8.92 11.62
N GLY A 698 -14.79 -8.09 10.73
CA GLY A 698 -16.13 -8.27 10.20
C GLY A 698 -16.29 -9.55 9.35
N VAL A 699 -15.27 -9.92 8.55
CA VAL A 699 -15.29 -11.16 7.76
C VAL A 699 -15.13 -12.39 8.67
N TRP A 700 -14.30 -12.30 9.72
CA TRP A 700 -14.14 -13.32 10.75
C TRP A 700 -15.45 -13.55 11.51
N HIS A 701 -16.08 -12.48 12.00
CA HIS A 701 -17.37 -12.53 12.69
C HIS A 701 -18.49 -13.04 11.77
N ALA A 702 -18.54 -12.64 10.49
CA ALA A 702 -19.53 -13.15 9.55
C ALA A 702 -19.39 -14.68 9.34
N ALA A 703 -18.15 -15.19 9.30
CA ALA A 703 -17.90 -16.63 9.27
C ALA A 703 -18.28 -17.34 10.58
N GLN A 704 -18.08 -16.70 11.74
CA GLN A 704 -18.53 -17.22 13.03
C GLN A 704 -20.07 -17.30 13.12
N TRP A 705 -20.79 -16.24 12.71
CA TRP A 705 -22.25 -16.25 12.61
C TRP A 705 -22.77 -17.34 11.65
N ALA A 706 -22.17 -17.46 10.47
CA ALA A 706 -22.53 -18.47 9.47
C ALA A 706 -22.26 -19.91 9.96
N PHE A 707 -21.17 -20.12 10.72
CA PHE A 707 -20.88 -21.39 11.38
C PHE A 707 -21.92 -21.71 12.47
N LEU A 708 -22.19 -20.78 13.41
CA LEU A 708 -23.16 -20.99 14.49
C LEU A 708 -24.54 -21.34 13.92
N ARG A 709 -25.01 -20.63 12.89
CA ARG A 709 -26.26 -20.95 12.16
C ARG A 709 -26.29 -22.36 11.58
N SER A 710 -25.13 -22.91 11.20
CA SER A 710 -25.02 -24.26 10.65
C SER A 710 -24.98 -25.37 11.71
N VAL A 711 -24.61 -25.05 12.97
CA VAL A 711 -24.49 -26.05 14.04
C VAL A 711 -25.63 -26.02 15.07
N ILE A 712 -26.35 -24.91 15.22
CA ILE A 712 -27.54 -24.83 16.11
C ILE A 712 -28.57 -25.89 15.68
N GLY A 713 -29.00 -26.72 16.64
CA GLY A 713 -29.96 -27.79 16.42
C GLY A 713 -29.44 -28.97 15.59
N LEU A 714 -28.13 -29.13 15.39
CA LEU A 714 -27.57 -30.39 14.90
C LEU A 714 -27.55 -31.47 16.01
N THR A 715 -27.54 -32.72 15.56
CA THR A 715 -27.33 -33.92 16.39
C THR A 715 -26.30 -34.84 15.71
N PRO A 716 -25.84 -35.93 16.35
CA PRO A 716 -25.00 -36.94 15.71
C PRO A 716 -25.62 -37.60 14.47
N GLN A 717 -26.95 -37.68 14.38
CA GLN A 717 -27.67 -38.35 13.29
C GLN A 717 -27.94 -37.39 12.10
N PRO A 718 -27.90 -37.84 10.84
CA PRO A 718 -28.26 -37.00 9.70
C PRO A 718 -29.74 -36.62 9.77
N LEU A 719 -30.04 -35.33 9.61
CA LEU A 719 -31.41 -34.83 9.54
C LEU A 719 -32.01 -35.08 8.15
N THR A 720 -33.32 -35.24 8.09
CA THR A 720 -34.07 -35.20 6.82
C THR A 720 -34.09 -33.78 6.24
N ALA A 721 -34.48 -33.66 4.96
CA ALA A 721 -34.57 -32.36 4.28
C ALA A 721 -35.59 -31.41 4.94
N GLU A 722 -36.69 -31.95 5.48
CA GLU A 722 -37.75 -31.18 6.15
C GLU A 722 -37.29 -30.67 7.53
N GLU A 723 -36.62 -31.53 8.31
CA GLU A 723 -36.01 -31.16 9.59
C GLU A 723 -34.91 -30.10 9.42
N GLU A 724 -34.07 -30.19 8.38
CA GLU A 724 -33.02 -29.21 8.10
C GLU A 724 -33.60 -27.83 7.74
N VAL A 725 -34.74 -27.77 7.02
CA VAL A 725 -35.45 -26.51 6.77
C VAL A 725 -35.99 -25.92 8.08
N LEU A 726 -36.66 -26.73 8.91
CA LEU A 726 -37.20 -26.29 10.20
C LEU A 726 -36.09 -25.84 11.17
N ARG A 727 -34.96 -26.55 11.20
CA ARG A 727 -33.76 -26.19 11.97
C ARG A 727 -33.17 -24.87 11.49
N SER A 728 -33.04 -24.69 10.17
CA SER A 728 -32.48 -23.47 9.56
C SER A 728 -33.33 -22.22 9.79
N GLN A 729 -34.65 -22.38 9.97
CA GLN A 729 -35.55 -21.32 10.45
C GLN A 729 -35.29 -21.01 11.93
N LYS A 730 -35.48 -21.99 12.83
CA LYS A 730 -35.29 -21.82 14.30
C LYS A 730 -33.91 -21.30 14.68
N ALA A 731 -32.87 -21.64 13.91
CA ALA A 731 -31.51 -21.16 14.13
C ALA A 731 -31.39 -19.63 14.06
N ASN A 732 -32.22 -18.93 13.28
CA ASN A 732 -32.20 -17.46 13.27
C ASN A 732 -32.67 -16.87 14.60
N ASP A 733 -33.78 -17.38 15.14
CA ASP A 733 -34.36 -16.88 16.40
C ASP A 733 -33.41 -17.12 17.58
N VAL A 734 -32.76 -18.29 17.60
CA VAL A 734 -31.75 -18.67 18.60
C VAL A 734 -30.47 -17.83 18.51
N LEU A 735 -30.07 -17.39 17.31
CA LEU A 735 -28.97 -16.42 17.15
C LEU A 735 -29.39 -15.01 17.61
N GLY A 736 -30.65 -14.64 17.42
CA GLY A 736 -31.21 -13.41 17.99
C GLY A 736 -31.09 -13.34 19.52
N GLN A 737 -31.23 -14.48 20.21
CA GLN A 737 -31.07 -14.59 21.66
C GLN A 737 -29.61 -14.39 22.13
N LEU A 738 -28.60 -14.68 21.29
CA LEU A 738 -27.21 -14.35 21.60
C LEU A 738 -26.93 -12.85 21.49
N GLY A 739 -27.66 -12.15 20.60
CA GLY A 739 -27.59 -10.71 20.39
C GLY A 739 -26.35 -10.24 19.63
N PHE A 740 -25.15 -10.53 20.15
CA PHE A 740 -23.89 -10.04 19.58
C PHE A 740 -22.71 -11.01 19.77
N ILE A 741 -21.65 -10.80 18.99
CA ILE A 741 -20.32 -11.41 19.19
C ILE A 741 -19.31 -10.27 19.37
N PRO A 742 -18.56 -10.22 20.50
CA PRO A 742 -17.57 -9.18 20.77
C PRO A 742 -16.23 -9.45 20.08
N GLY A 743 -15.43 -8.40 19.93
CA GLY A 743 -14.06 -8.44 19.46
C GLY A 743 -13.25 -7.24 19.95
N ILE A 744 -11.93 -7.28 19.76
CA ILE A 744 -11.03 -6.18 20.08
C ILE A 744 -10.21 -5.84 18.83
N ILE A 745 -10.06 -4.55 18.55
CA ILE A 745 -9.05 -4.04 17.60
C ILE A 745 -8.00 -3.25 18.39
N VAL A 746 -6.75 -3.70 18.36
CA VAL A 746 -5.63 -3.01 19.02
C VAL A 746 -4.83 -2.24 17.97
N GLN A 747 -4.63 -0.93 18.18
CA GLN A 747 -3.88 -0.06 17.26
C GLN A 747 -2.71 0.60 17.99
N GLY A 748 -1.56 -0.07 18.02
CA GLY A 748 -0.44 0.29 18.90
C GLY A 748 -0.92 0.35 20.35
N HIS A 749 -0.78 1.49 21.01
CA HIS A 749 -1.27 1.66 22.39
C HIS A 749 -2.79 1.58 22.57
N ARG A 750 -3.61 1.74 21.53
CA ARG A 750 -5.06 1.96 21.66
C ARG A 750 -5.83 0.64 21.65
N TRP A 751 -6.63 0.37 22.68
CA TRP A 751 -7.51 -0.80 22.73
C TRP A 751 -8.96 -0.40 22.45
N LEU A 752 -9.49 -0.90 21.33
CA LEU A 752 -10.83 -0.59 20.83
C LEU A 752 -11.74 -1.82 20.97
N PHE A 753 -12.86 -1.65 21.66
CA PHE A 753 -13.97 -2.59 21.63
C PHE A 753 -14.71 -2.47 20.30
N VAL A 754 -15.04 -3.62 19.72
CA VAL A 754 -15.93 -3.76 18.56
C VAL A 754 -16.85 -4.95 18.81
N PHE A 755 -18.00 -5.00 18.15
CA PHE A 755 -18.89 -6.15 18.22
C PHE A 755 -19.66 -6.28 16.92
N SER A 756 -20.21 -7.45 16.64
CA SER A 756 -21.18 -7.61 15.54
C SER A 756 -22.51 -8.13 16.02
N THR A 757 -23.57 -7.66 15.37
CA THR A 757 -24.95 -8.17 15.51
C THR A 757 -25.41 -8.79 14.19
N LEU A 758 -26.49 -9.56 14.24
CA LEU A 758 -27.14 -10.14 13.06
C LEU A 758 -28.44 -9.38 12.77
N GLU A 759 -28.48 -8.63 11.66
CA GLU A 759 -29.70 -7.95 11.19
C GLU A 759 -30.34 -8.79 10.07
N GLY A 760 -31.32 -9.61 10.45
CA GLY A 760 -31.96 -10.58 9.58
C GLY A 760 -30.98 -11.67 9.12
N ASN A 761 -30.44 -11.52 7.91
CA ASN A 761 -29.41 -12.41 7.36
C ASN A 761 -28.01 -11.75 7.26
N LYS A 762 -27.87 -10.45 7.59
CA LYS A 762 -26.65 -9.65 7.39
C LYS A 762 -25.86 -9.47 8.69
N THR A 763 -24.53 -9.63 8.63
CA THR A 763 -23.66 -9.27 9.75
C THR A 763 -23.42 -7.77 9.76
N VAL A 764 -23.69 -7.10 10.88
CA VAL A 764 -23.37 -5.68 11.09
C VAL A 764 -22.27 -5.58 12.13
N LEU A 765 -21.09 -5.09 11.75
CA LEU A 765 -19.99 -4.79 12.66
C LEU A 765 -20.07 -3.33 13.13
N TRP A 766 -20.15 -3.15 14.44
CA TRP A 766 -20.19 -1.85 15.12
C TRP A 766 -18.79 -1.49 15.64
N THR A 767 -18.37 -0.25 15.39
CA THR A 767 -16.96 0.15 15.57
C THR A 767 -16.78 1.43 16.40
N GLU A 768 -15.56 1.58 16.94
CA GLU A 768 -14.99 2.82 17.51
C GLU A 768 -15.33 3.20 18.96
N ARG A 769 -15.42 2.23 19.89
CA ARG A 769 -15.30 2.52 21.34
C ARG A 769 -13.92 2.15 21.91
N GLN A 770 -13.12 3.14 22.30
CA GLN A 770 -11.86 2.93 23.02
C GLN A 770 -12.13 2.76 24.51
N PHE A 771 -11.54 1.73 25.14
CA PHE A 771 -11.74 1.44 26.57
C PHE A 771 -10.46 1.48 27.42
N GLY A 772 -9.28 1.55 26.81
CA GLY A 772 -8.01 1.72 27.53
C GLY A 772 -6.83 1.97 26.60
N THR A 773 -5.67 2.28 27.17
CA THR A 773 -4.42 2.41 26.40
C THR A 773 -3.20 1.92 27.18
N THR A 774 -2.18 1.40 26.49
CA THR A 774 -0.88 1.06 27.10
C THR A 774 0.08 2.26 27.17
N GLN A 775 -0.44 3.47 27.46
CA GLN A 775 0.38 4.68 27.62
C GLN A 775 0.68 5.03 29.08
N SER A 776 -0.16 4.58 30.01
CA SER A 776 0.02 4.79 31.45
C SER A 776 -0.40 3.55 32.24
N ILE A 777 0.06 3.42 33.49
CA ILE A 777 -0.31 2.30 34.37
C ILE A 777 -1.83 2.28 34.59
N LEU A 778 -2.44 3.44 34.85
CA LEU A 778 -3.88 3.60 35.06
C LEU A 778 -4.69 3.25 33.80
N ASP A 779 -4.27 3.71 32.62
CA ASP A 779 -4.96 3.40 31.36
C ASP A 779 -4.78 1.94 30.94
N THR A 780 -3.69 1.29 31.37
CA THR A 780 -3.47 -0.15 31.14
C THR A 780 -4.32 -0.99 32.08
N TYR A 781 -4.58 -0.54 33.31
CA TYR A 781 -5.58 -1.18 34.17
C TYR A 781 -7.01 -1.05 33.62
N ALA A 782 -7.34 0.01 32.86
CA ALA A 782 -8.59 0.04 32.10
C ALA A 782 -8.62 -1.01 30.96
N VAL A 783 -7.47 -1.30 30.32
CA VAL A 783 -7.37 -2.43 29.38
C VAL A 783 -7.58 -3.78 30.10
N VAL A 784 -6.99 -3.95 31.29
CA VAL A 784 -7.21 -5.15 32.14
C VAL A 784 -8.70 -5.31 32.44
N ALA A 785 -9.37 -4.26 32.95
CA ALA A 785 -10.79 -4.29 33.28
C ALA A 785 -11.66 -4.68 32.08
N GLY A 786 -11.47 -4.06 30.91
CA GLY A 786 -12.24 -4.38 29.71
C GLY A 786 -12.05 -5.82 29.21
N ILE A 787 -10.84 -6.37 29.30
CA ILE A 787 -10.59 -7.79 28.95
C ILE A 787 -11.28 -8.72 29.96
N ARG A 788 -11.28 -8.37 31.26
CA ARG A 788 -11.94 -9.15 32.32
C ARG A 788 -13.48 -9.10 32.22
N GLU A 789 -14.06 -7.96 31.82
CA GLU A 789 -15.50 -7.85 31.51
C GLU A 789 -15.90 -8.67 30.28
N LEU A 790 -15.11 -8.66 29.21
CA LEU A 790 -15.37 -9.51 28.04
C LEU A 790 -15.20 -11.00 28.35
N ALA A 791 -14.29 -11.34 29.27
CA ALA A 791 -14.19 -12.69 29.83
C ALA A 791 -15.41 -13.06 30.71
N ARG A 792 -15.97 -12.10 31.47
CA ARG A 792 -17.24 -12.27 32.21
C ARG A 792 -18.38 -12.56 31.25
N TRP A 793 -18.55 -11.76 30.19
CA TRP A 793 -19.57 -12.02 29.16
C TRP A 793 -19.43 -13.41 28.54
N ALA A 794 -18.20 -13.84 28.25
CA ALA A 794 -17.96 -15.20 27.73
C ALA A 794 -18.41 -16.28 28.72
N ARG A 795 -18.10 -16.13 30.02
CA ARG A 795 -18.50 -17.05 31.10
C ARG A 795 -20.02 -17.08 31.32
N ASP A 796 -20.66 -15.92 31.37
CA ASP A 796 -22.02 -15.75 31.88
C ASP A 796 -23.09 -15.77 30.78
N VAL A 797 -22.74 -15.43 29.53
CA VAL A 797 -23.66 -15.37 28.39
C VAL A 797 -23.31 -16.42 27.33
N TYR A 798 -22.06 -16.45 26.86
CA TYR A 798 -21.70 -17.32 25.73
C TYR A 798 -21.62 -18.81 26.11
N VAL A 799 -20.99 -19.17 27.24
CA VAL A 799 -20.89 -20.59 27.68
C VAL A 799 -22.27 -21.23 27.88
N PRO A 800 -23.24 -20.62 28.61
CA PRO A 800 -24.57 -21.22 28.79
C PRO A 800 -25.33 -21.30 27.47
N TRP A 801 -25.30 -20.24 26.65
CA TRP A 801 -25.96 -20.23 25.34
C TRP A 801 -25.39 -21.31 24.40
N PHE A 802 -24.07 -21.45 24.32
CA PHE A 802 -23.42 -22.44 23.45
C PHE A 802 -23.73 -23.88 23.91
N ARG A 803 -23.71 -24.13 25.23
CA ARG A 803 -24.12 -25.44 25.78
C ARG A 803 -25.58 -25.77 25.44
N ALA A 804 -26.50 -24.83 25.69
CA ALA A 804 -27.93 -25.04 25.48
C ALA A 804 -28.32 -25.19 24.00
N ASN A 805 -27.69 -24.44 23.09
CA ASN A 805 -28.15 -24.32 21.70
C ASN A 805 -27.29 -25.06 20.66
N VAL A 806 -26.03 -25.38 21.01
CA VAL A 806 -25.08 -26.06 20.10
C VAL A 806 -24.68 -27.44 20.62
N LEU A 807 -24.46 -27.63 21.93
CA LEU A 807 -24.03 -28.92 22.49
C LEU A 807 -25.16 -29.81 23.01
N ALA A 808 -26.37 -29.28 23.26
CA ALA A 808 -27.47 -30.07 23.84
C ALA A 808 -27.82 -31.32 23.01
N GLY A 809 -27.82 -31.22 21.67
CA GLY A 809 -28.03 -32.36 20.77
C GLY A 809 -26.88 -33.37 20.71
N PHE A 810 -25.76 -33.11 21.39
CA PHE A 810 -24.53 -33.91 21.43
C PHE A 810 -24.16 -34.41 22.83
N GLN A 811 -24.94 -34.06 23.86
CA GLN A 811 -24.84 -34.68 25.18
C GLN A 811 -25.08 -36.20 25.04
N PRO A 812 -24.33 -37.06 25.76
CA PRO A 812 -24.73 -38.46 25.90
C PRO A 812 -26.12 -38.51 26.54
N THR A 813 -27.06 -39.23 25.91
CA THR A 813 -28.28 -39.63 26.62
C THR A 813 -27.87 -40.57 27.73
N GLU A 814 -28.09 -40.19 28.99
CA GLU A 814 -27.96 -41.11 30.12
C GLU A 814 -28.93 -42.28 29.89
N VAL A 815 -28.37 -43.48 29.78
CA VAL A 815 -29.16 -44.72 29.66
C VAL A 815 -29.54 -45.14 31.07
N GLY A 816 -30.77 -44.81 31.47
CA GLY A 816 -31.43 -45.34 32.66
C GLY A 816 -31.94 -46.76 32.48
#